data_AF-A0A6I9SP15-F1
#
_entry.id   AF-A0A6I9SP15-F1
#
_cell.length_a   1.000
_cell.length_b   1.000
_cell.length_c   1.000
_cell.angle_alpha   90.00
_cell.angle_beta   90.00
_cell.angle_gamma   90.00
#
_symmetry.space_group_name_H-M   'P 1'
#
loop_
_entity.id
_entity.type
_entity.pdbx_description
1 polymer ?
#
loop_
_entity_poly.entity_id
_entity_poly.type
_entity_poly.pdbx_seq_one_letter_code
_entity_poly.pdbx_strand_id
1 'polypeptide(L)'
;MKRANLDLLFSVSRQRSTRVLIVMGLFYILFMSFEVPFVFKNGLGSVSQEGLFSSGNGLLNPKAFALDSEENLEEKDAPVRPLDVPYKSRPERKLFSSLNFTAGIVNLSLESGILKAAKDALDLGGKVLRELELIGKNRSDRGLNGVNGSSSSNSEFCPHSMSVTGDEFSKKGRVMVLPCGLTLGSHITVVGIPRPAHAETDPKISLLKEGQYVMVSQFMMELQGLKTVEGEDPPRILHFNPRLKGDWSGKPVIEHNTCYRMQWGTSQRCEGWKSRADEETVDDLVKCEKWIRDDDNGSEESKATWWLKRLIGRTKKVAIDWPFPFVEGKLFVLTLSAGLEGYHVNVDGRHITSFPYRTGFTLEDATGLSLNGDIDVHSIFAASLPTSHPSFAPQRHLDLSDTWKAPPIPEGPVEMFIGILSAGNHFAERMAVRKSWMQHKLIKSSKVVVRFFVALHARKEVNIEVKREAEFFGDIVIVPYMDNYDLVVLKTVAICEYGVRTVSAKYIMKGDDDTFVRVDAIITEAKKVPDSRSLYIGNINYYHKPLRSGKWAVTYEEWPEEDYPPYANGPGYIISSDIANSILSDFEKHKLRLFKMEDVSVGMWVEKFNSSRPVEYVHSLKFCQFGCIEDYITAHYQSPRQMICLWNKLRQQGKPSCCNMR
;
A
#
# COMPACT_ATOMS: atom_id res chain seq x y z
N MET A 1 66.41 27.01 33.45
CA MET A 1 65.36 27.59 32.58
C MET A 1 64.53 26.44 32.00
N LYS A 2 63.21 26.49 32.21
CA LYS A 2 62.25 25.38 32.17
C LYS A 2 61.88 24.98 30.73
N ARG A 3 62.35 23.83 30.23
CA ARG A 3 61.71 23.16 29.07
C ARG A 3 61.84 21.63 29.05
N ALA A 4 62.70 21.03 29.88
CA ALA A 4 62.89 19.57 29.90
C ALA A 4 61.95 18.80 30.85
N ASN A 5 61.18 19.47 31.73
CA ASN A 5 60.32 18.79 32.72
C ASN A 5 58.85 18.62 32.29
N LEU A 6 58.45 19.10 31.11
CA LEU A 6 57.06 19.01 30.63
C LEU A 6 56.79 17.72 29.83
N ASP A 7 57.76 17.22 29.07
CA ASP A 7 57.57 16.03 28.24
C ASP A 7 57.53 14.72 29.04
N LEU A 8 58.14 14.69 30.24
CA LEU A 8 58.04 13.53 31.13
C LEU A 8 56.66 13.44 31.80
N LEU A 9 56.00 14.57 32.09
CA LEU A 9 54.68 14.61 32.74
C LEU A 9 53.54 14.24 31.77
N PHE A 10 53.66 14.59 30.48
CA PHE A 10 52.66 14.23 29.47
C PHE A 10 52.70 12.74 29.08
N SER A 11 53.86 12.08 29.18
CA SER A 11 54.00 10.63 28.93
C SER A 11 53.34 9.78 30.04
N VAL A 12 53.52 10.17 31.31
CA VAL A 12 52.98 9.42 32.47
C VAL A 12 51.46 9.56 32.60
N SER A 13 50.89 10.72 32.22
CA SER A 13 49.42 10.95 32.23
C SER A 13 48.68 10.07 31.20
N ARG A 14 49.26 9.93 30.00
CA ARG A 14 48.66 9.15 28.90
C ARG A 14 48.73 7.64 29.13
N GLN A 15 49.76 7.16 29.85
CA GLN A 15 49.84 5.76 30.30
C GLN A 15 48.86 5.43 31.44
N ARG A 16 48.53 6.40 32.32
CA ARG A 16 47.50 6.21 33.36
C ARG A 16 46.09 6.18 32.75
N SER A 17 45.80 7.06 31.79
CA SER A 17 44.49 7.09 31.10
C SER A 17 44.20 5.80 30.32
N THR A 18 45.19 5.24 29.61
CA THR A 18 45.04 3.98 28.87
C THR A 18 44.85 2.78 29.80
N ARG A 19 45.54 2.73 30.94
CA ARG A 19 45.31 1.68 31.95
C ARG A 19 43.93 1.76 32.58
N VAL A 20 43.40 2.95 32.84
CA VAL A 20 42.03 3.14 33.36
C VAL A 20 40.97 2.67 32.35
N LEU A 21 41.15 2.97 31.06
CA LEU A 21 40.23 2.53 30.01
C LEU A 21 40.25 1.00 29.82
N ILE A 22 41.42 0.36 29.92
CA ILE A 22 41.53 -1.10 29.87
C ILE A 22 40.85 -1.74 31.09
N VAL A 23 41.04 -1.18 32.29
CA VAL A 23 40.37 -1.66 33.51
C VAL A 23 38.85 -1.50 33.40
N MET A 24 38.36 -0.36 32.88
CA MET A 24 36.92 -0.18 32.63
C MET A 24 36.36 -1.14 31.58
N GLY A 25 37.11 -1.41 30.50
CA GLY A 25 36.72 -2.41 29.50
C GLY A 25 36.66 -3.83 30.08
N LEU A 26 37.60 -4.17 30.97
CA LEU A 26 37.58 -5.46 31.68
C LEU A 26 36.40 -5.54 32.66
N PHE A 27 36.08 -4.47 33.39
CA PHE A 27 34.89 -4.44 34.24
C PHE A 27 33.59 -4.55 33.44
N TYR A 28 33.52 -3.94 32.26
CA TYR A 28 32.36 -4.06 31.37
C TYR A 28 32.18 -5.49 30.85
N ILE A 29 33.27 -6.14 30.40
CA ILE A 29 33.22 -7.54 29.98
C ILE A 29 32.84 -8.43 31.16
N LEU A 30 33.39 -8.18 32.35
CA LEU A 30 33.05 -8.91 33.57
C LEU A 30 31.55 -8.78 33.89
N PHE A 31 31.00 -7.56 33.88
CA PHE A 31 29.57 -7.30 34.13
C PHE A 31 28.68 -8.01 33.09
N MET A 32 29.03 -7.92 31.80
CA MET A 32 28.30 -8.61 30.74
C MET A 32 28.39 -10.15 30.84
N SER A 33 29.48 -10.68 31.38
CA SER A 33 29.63 -12.13 31.63
C SER A 33 28.95 -12.61 32.92
N PHE A 34 28.53 -11.72 33.83
CA PHE A 34 27.76 -12.05 35.03
C PHE A 34 26.25 -11.75 34.92
N GLU A 35 25.79 -11.02 33.88
CA GLU A 35 24.36 -10.74 33.64
C GLU A 35 23.64 -11.72 32.70
N VAL A 36 24.20 -12.91 32.44
CA VAL A 36 23.41 -14.05 31.93
C VAL A 36 23.73 -15.29 32.74
N PRO A 37 23.01 -15.48 33.86
CA PRO A 37 22.07 -16.60 33.88
C PRO A 37 20.82 -16.27 34.70
N PHE A 38 19.86 -15.50 34.18
CA PHE A 38 18.57 -15.37 34.86
C PHE A 38 17.35 -15.09 33.97
N VAL A 39 17.24 -15.71 32.79
CA VAL A 39 15.93 -15.88 32.13
C VAL A 39 15.88 -17.20 31.36
N PHE A 40 15.99 -18.34 32.05
CA PHE A 40 15.39 -19.61 31.64
C PHE A 40 15.54 -20.63 32.78
N LYS A 41 14.68 -20.51 33.81
CA LYS A 41 14.14 -21.63 34.59
C LYS A 41 13.17 -21.13 35.66
N ASN A 42 11.88 -21.21 35.33
CA ASN A 42 10.90 -21.90 36.18
C ASN A 42 9.67 -22.24 35.35
N GLY A 43 9.35 -23.54 35.28
CA GLY A 43 8.11 -24.04 34.70
C GLY A 43 8.23 -25.15 33.67
N LEU A 44 8.92 -26.26 33.98
CA LEU A 44 8.31 -27.60 33.99
C LEU A 44 9.40 -28.66 34.26
N GLY A 45 9.34 -29.25 35.44
CA GLY A 45 9.85 -30.59 35.68
C GLY A 45 8.67 -31.57 35.56
N SER A 46 8.83 -32.59 34.72
CA SER A 46 8.41 -33.97 34.97
C SER A 46 8.65 -34.79 33.71
N VAL A 47 9.68 -35.63 33.78
CA VAL A 47 9.98 -36.72 32.86
C VAL A 47 9.27 -37.98 33.37
N SER A 48 8.60 -38.69 32.46
CA SER A 48 8.49 -40.17 32.40
C SER A 48 7.86 -40.49 31.05
N GLN A 49 8.63 -40.79 29.99
CA GLN A 49 9.32 -42.05 29.66
C GLN A 49 8.37 -43.17 29.20
N GLU A 50 8.82 -43.86 28.14
CA GLU A 50 8.24 -44.97 27.36
C GLU A 50 7.46 -44.51 26.13
N GLY A 51 7.85 -44.79 24.88
CA GLY A 51 8.85 -45.69 24.32
C GLY A 51 8.23 -46.36 23.09
N LEU A 52 8.77 -46.17 21.89
CA LEU A 52 8.91 -47.23 20.87
C LEU A 52 9.60 -46.69 19.62
N PHE A 53 10.79 -47.21 19.34
CA PHE A 53 11.21 -47.51 17.97
C PHE A 53 10.51 -48.81 17.56
N SER A 54 9.92 -48.86 16.36
CA SER A 54 10.19 -49.97 15.44
C SER A 54 9.58 -49.72 14.07
N SER A 55 10.42 -49.91 13.07
CA SER A 55 10.08 -50.11 11.66
C SER A 55 9.39 -51.46 11.49
N GLY A 56 8.38 -51.55 10.60
CA GLY A 56 7.71 -52.80 10.30
C GLY A 56 6.82 -52.70 9.07
N ASN A 57 7.28 -53.30 7.96
CA ASN A 57 6.54 -53.56 6.74
C ASN A 57 5.19 -54.26 7.00
N GLY A 58 4.15 -53.84 6.27
CA GLY A 58 2.85 -54.51 6.28
C GLY A 58 1.96 -54.01 5.16
N LEU A 59 2.20 -54.52 3.95
CA LEU A 59 1.28 -54.49 2.81
C LEU A 59 -0.06 -55.13 3.22
N LEU A 60 -1.20 -54.48 2.97
CA LEU A 60 -2.51 -55.08 2.63
C LEU A 60 -3.54 -53.95 2.37
N ASN A 61 -3.88 -53.75 1.10
CA ASN A 61 -5.15 -53.17 0.63
C ASN A 61 -6.19 -54.34 0.56
N PRO A 62 -7.50 -54.18 0.26
CA PRO A 62 -8.30 -52.97 0.02
C PRO A 62 -9.71 -53.00 0.68
N LYS A 63 -10.50 -51.91 0.60
CA LYS A 63 -11.92 -51.93 0.17
C LYS A 63 -12.58 -50.54 0.15
N ALA A 64 -13.30 -50.31 -0.94
CA ALA A 64 -14.23 -49.23 -1.22
C ALA A 64 -15.65 -49.53 -0.70
N PHE A 65 -16.58 -48.59 -0.98
CA PHE A 65 -18.05 -48.58 -0.79
C PHE A 65 -18.53 -48.01 0.56
N ALA A 66 -19.58 -47.19 0.68
CA ALA A 66 -20.54 -46.58 -0.26
C ALA A 66 -21.27 -45.43 0.46
N LEU A 67 -21.91 -44.55 -0.32
CA LEU A 67 -23.02 -43.69 0.12
C LEU A 67 -24.15 -44.52 0.74
N ASP A 68 -24.87 -43.93 1.70
CA ASP A 68 -26.33 -44.06 1.73
C ASP A 68 -27.01 -42.83 2.34
N SER A 69 -28.17 -42.54 1.77
CA SER A 69 -29.05 -41.39 1.95
C SER A 69 -30.43 -41.83 2.44
N GLU A 70 -31.18 -40.86 2.97
CA GLU A 70 -32.66 -40.80 3.11
C GLU A 70 -33.31 -41.59 4.27
N GLU A 71 -33.91 -40.91 5.26
CA GLU A 71 -35.33 -40.45 5.39
C GLU A 71 -36.10 -41.41 6.34
N ASN A 72 -37.16 -41.11 7.10
CA ASN A 72 -38.03 -39.94 7.31
C ASN A 72 -38.92 -40.17 8.57
N LEU A 73 -39.85 -39.22 8.80
CA LEU A 73 -41.12 -39.23 9.57
C LEU A 73 -41.09 -38.32 10.81
N GLU A 74 -41.99 -37.35 11.02
CA GLU A 74 -43.31 -37.14 10.42
C GLU A 74 -43.84 -35.70 10.65
N GLU A 75 -44.68 -35.31 9.70
CA GLU A 75 -45.33 -34.02 9.45
C GLU A 75 -46.68 -33.92 10.19
N LYS A 76 -47.10 -32.71 10.59
CA LYS A 76 -48.48 -32.45 11.04
C LYS A 76 -48.98 -31.14 10.46
N ASP A 77 -49.90 -31.26 9.50
CA ASP A 77 -50.62 -30.19 8.81
C ASP A 77 -51.61 -29.42 9.70
N ALA A 78 -51.74 -28.11 9.43
CA ALA A 78 -52.93 -27.28 9.71
C ALA A 78 -52.91 -26.03 8.79
N PRO A 79 -54.04 -25.36 8.50
CA PRO A 79 -54.66 -25.36 7.17
C PRO A 79 -54.50 -24.04 6.38
N VAL A 80 -54.71 -24.14 5.07
CA VAL A 80 -54.74 -23.01 4.11
C VAL A 80 -56.01 -22.17 4.26
N ARG A 81 -55.85 -20.85 4.36
CA ARG A 81 -56.87 -19.86 3.93
C ARG A 81 -56.19 -18.60 3.35
N PRO A 82 -56.71 -18.01 2.25
CA PRO A 82 -56.01 -16.97 1.48
C PRO A 82 -56.50 -15.54 1.78
N LEU A 83 -55.64 -14.54 1.49
CA LEU A 83 -55.89 -13.26 0.79
C LEU A 83 -55.09 -12.08 1.37
N ASP A 84 -54.35 -11.45 0.45
CA ASP A 84 -53.89 -10.05 0.40
C ASP A 84 -53.42 -9.36 1.69
N VAL A 85 -52.09 -9.35 1.86
CA VAL A 85 -51.41 -8.29 2.59
C VAL A 85 -50.55 -7.53 1.58
N PRO A 86 -50.72 -6.20 1.42
CA PRO A 86 -50.01 -5.45 0.42
C PRO A 86 -48.51 -5.53 0.68
N TYR A 87 -47.77 -5.86 -0.38
CA TYR A 87 -46.33 -5.83 -0.45
C TYR A 87 -45.83 -4.45 -0.02
N LYS A 88 -45.47 -4.30 1.27
CA LYS A 88 -44.69 -3.14 1.71
C LYS A 88 -43.34 -3.24 0.99
N SER A 89 -43.10 -2.27 0.13
CA SER A 89 -41.85 -2.08 -0.58
C SER A 89 -40.66 -2.28 0.36
N ARG A 90 -39.73 -3.15 -0.05
CA ARG A 90 -38.38 -3.19 0.54
C ARG A 90 -37.83 -1.77 0.58
N PRO A 91 -37.18 -1.32 1.67
CA PRO A 91 -36.51 -0.03 1.67
C PRO A 91 -35.50 0.00 0.53
N GLU A 92 -35.63 0.95 -0.39
CA GLU A 92 -34.65 1.14 -1.46
C GLU A 92 -33.26 1.34 -0.83
N ARG A 93 -32.32 0.48 -1.18
CA ARG A 93 -30.91 0.68 -0.82
C ARG A 93 -30.44 1.95 -1.54
N LYS A 94 -30.25 3.05 -0.80
CA LYS A 94 -29.69 4.28 -1.33
C LYS A 94 -28.21 4.05 -1.69
N LEU A 95 -27.96 3.81 -2.97
CA LEU A 95 -26.63 3.65 -3.55
C LEU A 95 -25.80 4.94 -3.51
N PHE A 96 -26.51 6.07 -3.58
CA PHE A 96 -25.92 7.41 -3.60
C PHE A 96 -26.10 8.09 -2.25
N SER A 97 -25.12 8.91 -1.87
CA SER A 97 -25.21 9.76 -0.69
C SER A 97 -26.45 10.68 -0.76
N SER A 98 -27.19 10.78 0.33
CA SER A 98 -28.33 11.70 0.49
C SER A 98 -27.93 13.13 0.85
N LEU A 99 -26.64 13.38 1.09
CA LEU A 99 -26.15 14.69 1.45
C LEU A 99 -26.39 15.69 0.31
N ASN A 100 -27.09 16.79 0.62
CA ASN A 100 -27.25 17.88 -0.33
C ASN A 100 -25.99 18.74 -0.36
N PHE A 101 -25.01 18.34 -1.17
CA PHE A 101 -23.75 19.08 -1.31
C PHE A 101 -23.96 20.52 -1.81
N THR A 102 -25.00 20.78 -2.62
CA THR A 102 -25.29 22.14 -3.11
C THR A 102 -25.70 23.09 -1.99
N ALA A 103 -26.40 22.60 -0.97
CA ALA A 103 -26.82 23.39 0.19
C ALA A 103 -25.68 23.75 1.15
N GLY A 104 -24.46 23.25 0.94
CA GLY A 104 -23.27 23.70 1.69
C GLY A 104 -22.36 24.62 0.88
N ILE A 105 -22.52 24.70 -0.45
CA ILE A 105 -21.55 25.29 -1.38
C ILE A 105 -22.10 26.55 -2.09
N VAL A 106 -23.41 26.73 -2.19
CA VAL A 106 -24.02 27.68 -3.16
C VAL A 106 -24.18 29.14 -2.67
N ASN A 107 -23.77 29.51 -1.45
CA ASN A 107 -24.09 30.85 -0.91
C ASN A 107 -22.91 31.76 -0.51
N LEU A 108 -21.71 31.56 -1.07
CA LEU A 108 -20.57 32.45 -0.87
C LEU A 108 -20.17 33.08 -2.21
N SER A 109 -19.95 34.40 -2.25
CA SER A 109 -19.46 35.13 -3.43
C SER A 109 -18.16 34.48 -3.93
N LEU A 110 -18.29 33.71 -5.01
CA LEU A 110 -17.28 32.77 -5.49
C LEU A 110 -16.19 33.53 -6.25
N GLU A 111 -15.07 33.82 -5.60
CA GLU A 111 -13.91 34.42 -6.30
C GLU A 111 -12.64 33.56 -6.32
N SER A 112 -12.46 32.52 -5.49
CA SER A 112 -11.35 31.54 -5.65
C SER A 112 -11.42 30.36 -4.65
N GLY A 113 -10.61 29.32 -4.88
CA GLY A 113 -10.32 28.27 -3.88
C GLY A 113 -11.18 27.01 -3.94
N ILE A 114 -11.18 26.25 -2.83
CA ILE A 114 -11.78 24.90 -2.69
C ILE A 114 -13.28 24.86 -3.00
N LEU A 115 -14.03 25.92 -2.70
CA LEU A 115 -15.47 26.00 -2.96
C LEU A 115 -15.78 26.04 -4.47
N LYS A 116 -14.90 26.69 -5.26
CA LYS A 116 -15.01 26.69 -6.72
C LYS A 116 -14.75 25.30 -7.28
N ALA A 117 -13.67 24.66 -6.84
CA ALA A 117 -13.34 23.29 -7.22
C ALA A 117 -14.49 22.32 -6.86
N ALA A 118 -15.10 22.48 -5.69
CA ALA A 118 -16.24 21.69 -5.26
C ALA A 118 -17.46 21.86 -6.17
N LYS A 119 -17.78 23.11 -6.56
CA LYS A 119 -18.87 23.41 -7.49
C LYS A 119 -18.61 22.78 -8.87
N ASP A 120 -17.42 22.97 -9.43
CA ASP A 120 -17.06 22.42 -10.74
C ASP A 120 -17.11 20.88 -10.74
N ALA A 121 -16.64 20.25 -9.66
CA ALA A 121 -16.70 18.81 -9.47
C ALA A 121 -18.13 18.28 -9.33
N LEU A 122 -19.03 19.01 -8.66
CA LEU A 122 -20.46 18.68 -8.58
C LEU A 122 -21.15 18.79 -9.95
N ASP A 123 -20.86 19.84 -10.71
CA ASP A 123 -21.44 20.04 -12.04
C ASP A 123 -20.99 18.92 -13.02
N LEU A 124 -19.71 18.56 -12.99
CA LEU A 124 -19.17 17.43 -13.76
C LEU A 124 -19.74 16.09 -13.30
N GLY A 125 -19.76 15.85 -11.99
CA GLY A 125 -20.30 14.63 -11.40
C GLY A 125 -21.77 14.43 -11.72
N GLY A 126 -22.59 15.49 -11.65
CA GLY A 126 -24.00 15.45 -12.01
C GLY A 126 -24.25 15.05 -13.48
N LYS A 127 -23.36 15.42 -14.41
CA LYS A 127 -23.43 14.96 -15.81
C LYS A 127 -23.15 13.47 -15.92
N VAL A 128 -22.06 13.00 -15.30
CA VAL A 128 -21.67 11.58 -15.32
C VAL A 128 -22.74 10.70 -14.66
N LEU A 129 -23.33 11.15 -13.55
CA LEU A 129 -24.38 10.44 -12.85
C LEU A 129 -25.63 10.22 -13.72
N ARG A 130 -26.11 11.27 -14.40
CA ARG A 130 -27.25 11.17 -15.33
C ARG A 130 -26.97 10.17 -16.44
N GLU A 131 -25.76 10.15 -16.99
CA GLU A 131 -25.38 9.14 -17.99
C GLU A 131 -25.38 7.71 -17.45
N LEU A 132 -24.88 7.50 -16.23
CA LEU A 132 -24.86 6.18 -15.58
C LEU A 132 -26.27 5.65 -15.27
N GLU A 133 -27.20 6.54 -14.94
CA GLU A 133 -28.61 6.19 -14.74
C GLU A 133 -29.28 5.78 -16.05
N LEU A 134 -29.02 6.50 -17.15
CA LEU A 134 -29.55 6.18 -18.48
C LEU A 134 -29.07 4.79 -18.97
N ILE A 135 -27.80 4.44 -18.72
CA ILE A 135 -27.24 3.13 -19.08
C ILE A 135 -27.91 2.00 -18.29
N GLY A 136 -28.22 2.24 -17.01
CA GLY A 136 -28.92 1.26 -16.16
C GLY A 136 -30.34 0.97 -16.64
N LYS A 137 -31.08 2.01 -17.08
CA LYS A 137 -32.43 1.88 -17.63
C LYS A 137 -32.44 1.12 -18.96
N ASN A 138 -31.51 1.43 -19.87
CA ASN A 138 -31.42 0.74 -21.16
C ASN A 138 -31.04 -0.75 -21.06
N ARG A 139 -30.42 -1.19 -19.95
CA ARG A 139 -30.13 -2.60 -19.68
C ARG A 139 -31.28 -3.36 -19.02
N SER A 140 -32.15 -2.68 -18.27
CA SER A 140 -33.31 -3.30 -17.63
C SER A 140 -34.46 -3.55 -18.62
N ASP A 141 -34.55 -2.77 -19.71
CA ASP A 141 -35.51 -2.98 -20.80
C ASP A 141 -35.10 -4.06 -21.82
N ARG A 142 -33.85 -4.54 -21.78
CA ARG A 142 -33.39 -5.69 -22.58
C ARG A 142 -33.30 -6.93 -21.70
N GLY A 143 -34.46 -7.55 -21.47
CA GLY A 143 -34.55 -8.93 -20.99
C GLY A 143 -33.76 -9.90 -21.89
N LEU A 144 -33.35 -11.02 -21.30
CA LEU A 144 -32.58 -12.11 -21.90
C LEU A 144 -32.85 -12.28 -23.41
N ASN A 145 -31.94 -11.78 -24.25
CA ASN A 145 -31.61 -12.35 -25.55
C ASN A 145 -30.29 -11.76 -26.02
N GLY A 146 -29.38 -12.64 -26.42
CA GLY A 146 -28.05 -12.28 -26.88
C GLY A 146 -28.10 -11.27 -28.02
N VAL A 147 -27.26 -10.24 -27.93
CA VAL A 147 -27.06 -9.30 -29.03
C VAL A 147 -25.57 -9.19 -29.29
N ASN A 148 -25.12 -9.98 -30.26
CA ASN A 148 -24.10 -9.55 -31.20
C ASN A 148 -24.63 -8.29 -31.90
N GLY A 149 -23.93 -7.17 -31.75
CA GLY A 149 -24.31 -5.91 -32.36
C GLY A 149 -23.17 -4.92 -32.24
N SER A 150 -22.41 -4.81 -33.33
CA SER A 150 -21.29 -3.92 -33.57
C SER A 150 -21.64 -2.45 -33.27
N SER A 151 -20.93 -1.86 -32.31
CA SER A 151 -20.67 -0.42 -32.26
C SER A 151 -19.18 -0.23 -32.00
N SER A 152 -18.49 0.33 -32.99
CA SER A 152 -17.07 0.63 -33.00
C SER A 152 -16.69 1.75 -32.02
N SER A 153 -16.71 1.46 -30.72
CA SER A 153 -15.88 2.17 -29.74
C SER A 153 -14.61 1.35 -29.57
N ASN A 154 -13.43 1.95 -29.71
CA ASN A 154 -12.14 1.34 -29.42
C ASN A 154 -12.12 0.76 -27.99
N SER A 155 -12.60 -0.47 -27.81
CA SER A 155 -12.20 -1.31 -26.70
C SER A 155 -10.71 -1.53 -26.89
N GLU A 156 -9.87 -0.83 -26.13
CA GLU A 156 -8.43 -1.02 -26.12
C GLU A 156 -8.16 -2.54 -25.97
N PHE A 157 -7.75 -3.18 -27.06
CA PHE A 157 -7.40 -4.59 -27.08
C PHE A 157 -6.23 -4.81 -26.12
N CYS A 158 -6.19 -5.93 -25.40
CA CYS A 158 -5.02 -6.39 -24.66
C CYS A 158 -4.15 -7.25 -25.58
N PRO A 159 -3.15 -6.70 -26.29
CA PRO A 159 -2.28 -7.49 -27.13
C PRO A 159 -1.42 -8.43 -26.27
N HIS A 160 -1.32 -9.70 -26.66
CA HIS A 160 -0.46 -10.68 -25.98
C HIS A 160 1.05 -10.37 -26.15
N SER A 161 1.40 -9.53 -27.14
CA SER A 161 2.76 -9.02 -27.36
C SER A 161 2.74 -7.67 -28.06
N MET A 162 3.75 -6.84 -27.79
CA MET A 162 3.92 -5.51 -28.36
C MET A 162 5.40 -5.24 -28.64
N SER A 163 5.68 -4.47 -29.69
CA SER A 163 7.02 -4.01 -30.01
C SER A 163 7.01 -2.52 -30.34
N VAL A 164 8.03 -1.79 -29.89
CA VAL A 164 8.22 -0.37 -30.17
C VAL A 164 9.66 -0.13 -30.58
N THR A 165 9.88 0.60 -31.67
CA THR A 165 11.23 1.01 -32.10
C THR A 165 11.74 2.17 -31.26
N GLY A 166 13.06 2.37 -31.20
CA GLY A 166 13.68 3.48 -30.48
C GLY A 166 13.15 4.86 -30.88
N ASP A 167 12.96 5.06 -32.18
CA ASP A 167 12.42 6.31 -32.74
C ASP A 167 10.98 6.57 -32.32
N GLU A 168 10.13 5.54 -32.35
CA GLU A 168 8.74 5.63 -31.92
C GLU A 168 8.66 5.89 -30.42
N PHE A 169 9.47 5.17 -29.64
CA PHE A 169 9.54 5.30 -28.19
C PHE A 169 9.96 6.71 -27.76
N SER A 170 10.94 7.29 -28.46
CA SER A 170 11.41 8.65 -28.20
C SER A 170 10.34 9.70 -28.54
N LYS A 171 9.62 9.54 -29.66
CA LYS A 171 8.52 10.44 -30.06
C LYS A 171 7.33 10.38 -29.10
N LYS A 172 7.09 9.23 -28.46
CA LYS A 172 6.02 9.02 -27.47
C LYS A 172 6.45 9.40 -26.04
N GLY A 173 7.49 10.20 -25.87
CA GLY A 173 7.90 10.71 -24.56
C GLY A 173 8.62 9.68 -23.68
N ARG A 174 9.29 8.68 -24.28
CA ARG A 174 10.05 7.62 -23.58
C ARG A 174 9.21 6.78 -22.62
N VAL A 175 7.95 6.55 -23.00
CA VAL A 175 7.01 5.68 -22.30
C VAL A 175 6.33 4.74 -23.28
N MET A 176 6.32 3.44 -22.95
CA MET A 176 5.55 2.41 -23.64
C MET A 176 4.36 2.04 -22.77
N VAL A 177 3.15 2.22 -23.30
CA VAL A 177 1.91 1.84 -22.61
C VAL A 177 1.72 0.32 -22.72
N LEU A 178 1.44 -0.32 -21.58
CA LEU A 178 1.06 -1.72 -21.44
C LEU A 178 -0.42 -1.76 -21.04
N PRO A 179 -1.37 -1.81 -22.00
CA PRO A 179 -2.78 -1.50 -21.74
C PRO A 179 -3.41 -2.32 -20.61
N CYS A 180 -2.93 -3.56 -20.45
CA CYS A 180 -3.44 -4.55 -19.51
C CYS A 180 -2.39 -5.03 -18.51
N GLY A 181 -1.28 -4.29 -18.38
CA GLY A 181 -0.22 -4.60 -17.43
C GLY A 181 0.57 -5.86 -17.77
N LEU A 182 1.08 -6.51 -16.73
CA LEU A 182 1.82 -7.77 -16.80
C LEU A 182 1.04 -8.91 -16.12
N THR A 183 1.44 -10.14 -16.41
CA THR A 183 1.00 -11.35 -15.71
C THR A 183 2.20 -12.25 -15.43
N LEU A 184 1.99 -13.36 -14.72
CA LEU A 184 3.04 -14.32 -14.42
C LEU A 184 3.64 -14.86 -15.74
N GLY A 185 4.97 -14.82 -15.87
CA GLY A 185 5.69 -15.20 -17.08
C GLY A 185 5.73 -14.13 -18.18
N SER A 186 5.10 -12.97 -17.98
CA SER A 186 5.33 -11.81 -18.85
C SER A 186 6.80 -11.42 -18.84
N HIS A 187 7.31 -10.99 -19.99
CA HIS A 187 8.68 -10.51 -20.12
C HIS A 187 8.77 -9.29 -21.04
N ILE A 188 9.70 -8.41 -20.70
CA ILE A 188 10.02 -7.19 -21.44
C ILE A 188 11.50 -7.22 -21.78
N THR A 189 11.83 -7.14 -23.06
CA THR A 189 13.19 -7.06 -23.58
C THR A 189 13.47 -5.65 -24.08
N VAL A 190 14.54 -5.05 -23.57
CA VAL A 190 15.05 -3.73 -23.96
C VAL A 190 16.42 -3.92 -24.61
N VAL A 191 16.56 -3.44 -25.83
CA VAL A 191 17.84 -3.37 -26.53
C VAL A 191 18.28 -1.91 -26.51
N GLY A 192 19.46 -1.63 -25.94
CA GLY A 192 19.94 -0.27 -25.77
C GLY A 192 21.45 -0.14 -25.66
N ILE A 193 21.91 1.10 -25.73
CA ILE A 193 23.32 1.49 -25.62
C ILE A 193 23.43 2.56 -24.52
N PRO A 194 24.15 2.33 -23.41
CA PRO A 194 24.41 3.36 -22.41
C PRO A 194 25.29 4.45 -23.02
N ARG A 195 24.96 5.72 -22.77
CA ARG A 195 25.74 6.84 -23.29
C ARG A 195 27.06 6.99 -22.52
N PRO A 196 28.11 7.53 -23.16
CA PRO A 196 29.34 7.92 -22.48
C PRO A 196 29.07 8.86 -21.31
N ALA A 197 29.88 8.75 -20.27
CA ALA A 197 29.71 9.63 -19.11
C ALA A 197 29.94 11.10 -19.48
N HIS A 198 29.14 11.97 -18.88
CA HIS A 198 29.21 13.41 -19.05
C HIS A 198 29.44 14.10 -17.69
N ALA A 199 29.99 15.31 -17.72
CA ALA A 199 30.24 16.08 -16.50
C ALA A 199 28.92 16.66 -15.97
N GLU A 200 28.63 16.42 -14.69
CA GLU A 200 27.48 16.94 -13.97
C GLU A 200 27.94 17.77 -12.77
N THR A 201 27.38 18.98 -12.63
CA THR A 201 27.72 19.96 -11.59
C THR A 201 26.71 19.98 -10.44
N ASP A 202 25.51 19.43 -10.64
CA ASP A 202 24.50 19.24 -9.59
C ASP A 202 23.99 17.78 -9.56
N PRO A 203 24.86 16.80 -9.23
CA PRO A 203 24.49 15.41 -9.24
C PRO A 203 23.58 15.08 -8.06
N LYS A 204 22.35 14.62 -8.34
CA LYS A 204 21.42 14.10 -7.33
C LYS A 204 21.89 12.82 -6.62
N ILE A 205 23.03 12.27 -7.04
CA ILE A 205 23.54 10.95 -6.65
C ILE A 205 24.82 10.99 -5.80
N SER A 206 25.48 12.14 -5.70
CA SER A 206 26.75 12.33 -4.97
C SER A 206 26.86 13.76 -4.44
N LEU A 207 27.41 13.94 -3.23
CA LEU A 207 27.61 15.29 -2.67
C LEU A 207 28.87 15.92 -3.28
N LEU A 208 28.71 17.04 -3.99
CA LEU A 208 29.82 17.83 -4.51
C LEU A 208 30.10 19.06 -3.65
N LYS A 209 31.37 19.48 -3.61
CA LYS A 209 31.76 20.81 -3.11
C LYS A 209 31.59 21.85 -4.23
N GLU A 210 31.36 23.10 -3.87
CA GLU A 210 31.24 24.21 -4.83
C GLU A 210 32.40 24.21 -5.84
N GLY A 211 32.06 24.23 -7.15
CA GLY A 211 33.02 24.26 -8.25
C GLY A 211 33.55 22.90 -8.71
N GLN A 212 33.08 21.78 -8.15
CA GLN A 212 33.42 20.44 -8.62
C GLN A 212 32.37 19.87 -9.59
N TYR A 213 32.77 18.92 -10.41
CA TYR A 213 31.88 18.13 -11.27
C TYR A 213 32.19 16.64 -11.07
N VAL A 214 31.20 15.78 -11.34
CA VAL A 214 31.38 14.32 -11.39
C VAL A 214 30.98 13.81 -12.76
N MET A 215 31.69 12.79 -13.25
CA MET A 215 31.31 12.11 -14.48
C MET A 215 30.17 11.14 -14.19
N VAL A 216 29.02 11.34 -14.81
CA VAL A 216 27.80 10.53 -14.62
C VAL A 216 27.46 9.78 -15.90
N SER A 217 27.16 8.49 -15.76
CA SER A 217 26.48 7.68 -16.78
C SER A 217 25.50 6.78 -16.03
N GLN A 218 24.21 7.07 -16.17
CA GLN A 218 23.13 6.40 -15.43
C GLN A 218 21.85 6.37 -16.26
N PHE A 219 21.16 5.24 -16.23
CA PHE A 219 19.81 5.15 -16.79
C PHE A 219 18.86 4.43 -15.85
N MET A 220 17.57 4.62 -16.06
CA MET A 220 16.52 4.01 -15.25
C MET A 220 15.49 3.35 -16.14
N MET A 221 15.09 2.14 -15.77
CA MET A 221 13.94 1.43 -16.34
C MET A 221 12.88 1.31 -15.24
N GLU A 222 11.68 1.79 -15.51
CA GLU A 222 10.62 1.84 -14.52
C GLU A 222 9.34 1.18 -15.03
N LEU A 223 8.78 0.26 -14.24
CA LEU A 223 7.38 -0.15 -14.38
C LEU A 223 6.51 0.83 -13.60
N GLN A 224 5.54 1.43 -14.28
CA GLN A 224 4.72 2.52 -13.77
C GLN A 224 3.23 2.18 -13.81
N GLY A 225 2.49 2.64 -12.80
CA GLY A 225 1.02 2.63 -12.80
C GLY A 225 0.45 3.88 -13.47
N LEU A 226 0.43 3.95 -14.81
CA LEU A 226 -0.02 5.15 -15.54
C LEU A 226 -1.50 5.49 -15.34
N LYS A 227 -2.31 4.53 -14.89
CA LYS A 227 -3.79 4.63 -14.81
C LYS A 227 -4.33 4.75 -13.38
N THR A 228 -3.48 4.97 -12.37
CA THR A 228 -3.86 4.80 -10.94
C THR A 228 -4.30 6.07 -10.21
N VAL A 229 -3.77 7.27 -10.48
CA VAL A 229 -4.19 8.50 -9.77
C VAL A 229 -4.02 9.74 -10.68
N GLU A 230 -5.06 10.56 -10.83
CA GLU A 230 -4.92 11.90 -11.46
C GLU A 230 -4.41 12.90 -10.42
N GLY A 231 -3.37 13.67 -10.74
CA GLY A 231 -2.76 14.70 -9.87
C GLY A 231 -1.57 14.24 -9.01
N GLU A 232 -1.18 12.97 -9.07
CA GLU A 232 0.05 12.44 -8.47
C GLU A 232 0.97 11.84 -9.55
N ASP A 233 2.28 11.80 -9.28
CA ASP A 233 3.21 11.04 -10.13
C ASP A 233 2.82 9.56 -10.13
N PRO A 234 2.86 8.87 -11.30
CA PRO A 234 2.44 7.48 -11.36
C PRO A 234 3.33 6.63 -10.44
N PRO A 235 2.77 5.71 -9.65
CA PRO A 235 3.57 4.88 -8.76
C PRO A 235 4.64 4.11 -9.52
N ARG A 236 5.82 3.95 -8.92
CA ARG A 236 6.92 3.16 -9.47
C ARG A 236 6.86 1.75 -8.88
N ILE A 237 6.25 0.83 -9.61
CA ILE A 237 6.09 -0.57 -9.19
C ILE A 237 7.46 -1.24 -9.09
N LEU A 238 8.29 -1.01 -10.10
CA LEU A 238 9.70 -1.36 -10.13
C LEU A 238 10.49 -0.15 -10.62
N HIS A 239 11.49 0.25 -9.86
CA HIS A 239 12.51 1.22 -10.27
C HIS A 239 13.84 0.48 -10.36
N PHE A 240 14.28 0.19 -11.58
CA PHE A 240 15.57 -0.44 -11.87
C PHE A 240 16.55 0.63 -12.34
N ASN A 241 17.64 0.82 -11.61
CA ASN A 241 18.53 1.96 -11.78
C ASN A 241 20.01 1.56 -11.78
N PRO A 242 20.55 1.15 -12.94
CA PRO A 242 21.98 0.98 -13.13
C PRO A 242 22.72 2.32 -13.18
N ARG A 243 23.71 2.45 -12.32
CA ARG A 243 24.65 3.57 -12.30
C ARG A 243 26.00 3.05 -12.74
N LEU A 244 26.45 3.45 -13.92
CA LEU A 244 27.74 3.03 -14.47
C LEU A 244 28.87 3.90 -13.88
N LYS A 245 28.62 5.20 -13.71
CA LYS A 245 29.52 6.15 -13.05
C LYS A 245 28.75 7.21 -12.27
N GLY A 246 29.43 7.82 -11.29
CA GLY A 246 28.90 8.95 -10.51
C GLY A 246 28.21 8.58 -9.19
N ASP A 247 28.10 7.29 -8.87
CA ASP A 247 27.63 6.85 -7.55
C ASP A 247 28.63 7.25 -6.45
N TRP A 248 28.12 7.55 -5.26
CA TRP A 248 28.92 7.96 -4.10
C TRP A 248 29.94 6.90 -3.67
N SER A 249 29.71 5.62 -3.99
CA SER A 249 30.68 4.53 -3.74
C SER A 249 31.90 4.60 -4.68
N GLY A 250 31.83 5.42 -5.74
CA GLY A 250 32.82 5.49 -6.82
C GLY A 250 32.77 4.28 -7.75
N LYS A 251 31.79 3.38 -7.60
CA LYS A 251 31.71 2.10 -8.33
C LYS A 251 30.37 1.92 -9.03
N PRO A 252 30.33 1.07 -10.08
CA PRO A 252 29.07 0.71 -10.70
C PRO A 252 28.16 -0.05 -9.72
N VAL A 253 26.88 0.33 -9.70
CA VAL A 253 25.87 -0.27 -8.82
C VAL A 253 24.55 -0.42 -9.58
N ILE A 254 23.79 -1.45 -9.23
CA ILE A 254 22.40 -1.58 -9.65
C ILE A 254 21.53 -1.38 -8.42
N GLU A 255 20.65 -0.39 -8.45
CA GLU A 255 19.68 -0.14 -7.39
C GLU A 255 18.27 -0.50 -7.85
N HIS A 256 17.55 -1.23 -6.99
CA HIS A 256 16.14 -1.52 -7.15
C HIS A 256 15.33 -0.88 -6.04
N ASN A 257 14.19 -0.30 -6.38
CA ASN A 257 13.23 0.17 -5.40
C ASN A 257 11.79 0.18 -5.94
N THR A 258 10.85 0.55 -5.10
CA THR A 258 9.43 0.75 -5.41
C THR A 258 8.98 2.04 -4.74
N CYS A 259 8.11 2.80 -5.40
CA CYS A 259 7.51 4.02 -4.88
C CYS A 259 5.98 3.89 -4.91
N TYR A 260 5.36 3.76 -3.73
CA TYR A 260 3.90 3.67 -3.56
C TYR A 260 3.39 4.95 -2.88
N ARG A 261 2.36 5.59 -3.45
CA ARG A 261 1.81 6.88 -2.97
C ARG A 261 2.91 7.89 -2.62
N MET A 262 3.89 8.04 -3.52
CA MET A 262 5.06 8.92 -3.40
C MET A 262 6.03 8.59 -2.25
N GLN A 263 5.92 7.42 -1.63
CA GLN A 263 6.87 6.92 -0.64
C GLN A 263 7.75 5.83 -1.22
N TRP A 264 9.05 6.08 -1.22
CA TRP A 264 10.06 5.07 -1.56
C TRP A 264 10.17 4.04 -0.45
N GLY A 265 10.16 2.76 -0.83
CA GLY A 265 10.52 1.69 0.10
C GLY A 265 12.03 1.66 0.40
N THR A 266 12.47 0.70 1.20
CA THR A 266 13.90 0.44 1.47
C THR A 266 14.61 0.08 0.16
N SER A 267 15.72 0.70 -0.24
CA SER A 267 16.37 0.30 -1.49
C SER A 267 17.08 -1.07 -1.38
N GLN A 268 17.15 -1.81 -2.50
CA GLN A 268 17.99 -2.99 -2.66
C GLN A 268 19.14 -2.64 -3.61
N ARG A 269 20.38 -2.69 -3.13
CA ARG A 269 21.57 -2.29 -3.89
C ARG A 269 22.45 -3.51 -4.16
N CYS A 270 22.82 -3.72 -5.42
CA CYS A 270 23.76 -4.73 -5.84
C CYS A 270 25.09 -4.06 -6.22
N GLU A 271 26.12 -4.26 -5.40
CA GLU A 271 27.43 -3.59 -5.48
C GLU A 271 28.56 -4.50 -6.02
N GLY A 272 28.18 -5.62 -6.65
CA GLY A 272 29.10 -6.62 -7.19
C GLY A 272 29.39 -7.80 -6.29
N TRP A 273 28.80 -7.84 -5.10
CA TRP A 273 28.82 -9.03 -4.24
C TRP A 273 27.60 -9.90 -4.50
N LYS A 274 27.80 -11.22 -4.45
CA LYS A 274 26.67 -12.16 -4.44
C LYS A 274 25.89 -12.00 -3.13
N SER A 275 24.56 -11.99 -3.21
CA SER A 275 23.70 -12.08 -2.01
C SER A 275 24.10 -13.27 -1.15
N ARG A 276 24.03 -13.09 0.17
CA ARG A 276 24.48 -14.13 1.11
C ARG A 276 23.58 -15.37 1.04
N ALA A 277 24.12 -16.53 1.41
CA ALA A 277 23.38 -17.78 1.36
C ALA A 277 22.25 -17.87 2.41
N ASP A 278 22.30 -17.05 3.45
CA ASP A 278 21.26 -16.90 4.48
C ASP A 278 20.19 -15.85 4.13
N GLU A 279 20.38 -15.09 3.04
CA GLU A 279 19.35 -14.18 2.53
C GLU A 279 18.28 -14.95 1.74
N GLU A 280 17.02 -14.56 1.94
CA GLU A 280 15.87 -15.08 1.19
C GLU A 280 16.07 -14.84 -0.33
N THR A 281 15.95 -15.91 -1.11
CA THR A 281 15.96 -15.89 -2.58
C THR A 281 14.64 -15.38 -3.13
N VAL A 282 14.56 -15.16 -4.44
CA VAL A 282 13.33 -14.85 -5.17
C VAL A 282 13.21 -15.88 -6.28
N ASP A 283 12.23 -16.77 -6.21
CA ASP A 283 12.07 -17.88 -7.16
C ASP A 283 13.35 -18.74 -7.30
N ASP A 284 13.96 -19.08 -6.15
CA ASP A 284 15.25 -19.79 -6.05
C ASP A 284 16.46 -19.07 -6.70
N LEU A 285 16.29 -17.80 -7.10
CA LEU A 285 17.36 -16.95 -7.63
C LEU A 285 17.86 -15.96 -6.57
N VAL A 286 19.15 -15.66 -6.62
CA VAL A 286 19.77 -14.67 -5.71
C VAL A 286 19.32 -13.25 -6.06
N LYS A 287 19.20 -12.39 -5.04
CA LYS A 287 18.85 -10.98 -5.24
C LYS A 287 19.92 -10.23 -6.04
N CYS A 288 21.19 -10.50 -5.78
CA CYS A 288 22.34 -9.92 -6.49
C CYS A 288 23.35 -11.00 -6.89
N GLU A 289 23.80 -10.99 -8.15
CA GLU A 289 24.93 -11.80 -8.61
C GLU A 289 26.28 -11.09 -8.40
N LYS A 290 27.35 -11.90 -8.35
CA LYS A 290 28.73 -11.38 -8.28
C LYS A 290 29.18 -10.83 -9.65
N TRP A 291 29.87 -9.70 -9.63
CA TRP A 291 30.65 -9.18 -10.75
C TRP A 291 32.02 -8.64 -10.31
N ILE A 292 32.97 -8.60 -11.23
CA ILE A 292 34.34 -8.16 -11.03
C ILE A 292 34.33 -6.71 -10.56
N ARG A 293 35.11 -6.43 -9.51
CA ARG A 293 35.40 -5.10 -9.01
C ARG A 293 36.90 -4.81 -9.13
N ASP A 294 37.29 -3.58 -9.39
CA ASP A 294 38.70 -3.19 -9.52
C ASP A 294 39.49 -3.34 -8.21
N ASP A 295 38.82 -3.47 -7.06
CA ASP A 295 39.42 -3.73 -5.74
C ASP A 295 39.48 -5.20 -5.34
N ASP A 296 39.16 -6.13 -6.25
CA ASP A 296 39.25 -7.58 -6.01
C ASP A 296 40.73 -8.01 -6.05
N ASN A 297 41.49 -7.53 -5.06
CA ASN A 297 42.78 -8.09 -4.69
C ASN A 297 42.45 -9.52 -4.24
N GLY A 298 42.77 -10.53 -5.05
CA GLY A 298 42.41 -11.93 -4.85
C GLY A 298 43.01 -12.62 -3.61
N SER A 299 42.90 -12.00 -2.43
CA SER A 299 43.65 -12.33 -1.23
C SER A 299 42.82 -12.79 -0.02
N GLU A 300 41.49 -12.77 -0.08
CA GLU A 300 40.65 -13.22 1.05
C GLU A 300 40.03 -14.62 0.83
N GLU A 301 39.67 -15.00 -0.41
CA GLU A 301 39.17 -16.35 -0.71
C GLU A 301 40.29 -17.42 -0.77
N SER A 302 41.57 -17.03 -0.75
CA SER A 302 42.69 -17.95 -0.99
C SER A 302 43.25 -18.62 0.28
N LYS A 303 43.00 -18.10 1.49
CA LYS A 303 43.55 -18.71 2.71
C LYS A 303 42.63 -19.72 3.37
N ALA A 304 41.31 -19.48 3.38
CA ALA A 304 40.34 -20.42 3.94
C ALA A 304 40.01 -21.58 2.97
N THR A 305 39.98 -21.31 1.67
CA THR A 305 39.60 -22.32 0.67
C THR A 305 40.76 -23.27 0.33
N TRP A 306 42.01 -22.86 0.57
CA TRP A 306 43.17 -23.71 0.31
C TRP A 306 43.30 -24.89 1.28
N TRP A 307 42.94 -24.71 2.56
CA TRP A 307 42.93 -25.81 3.53
C TRP A 307 41.74 -26.77 3.32
N LEU A 308 40.55 -26.24 2.99
CA LEU A 308 39.35 -27.04 2.71
C LEU A 308 39.47 -27.88 1.43
N LYS A 309 40.16 -27.38 0.40
CA LYS A 309 40.42 -28.12 -0.86
C LYS A 309 41.28 -29.36 -0.68
N ARG A 310 41.99 -29.48 0.45
CA ARG A 310 42.86 -30.63 0.73
C ARG A 310 42.12 -31.80 1.39
N LEU A 311 40.89 -31.58 1.88
CA LEU A 311 40.15 -32.57 2.66
C LEU A 311 38.91 -33.14 1.98
N ILE A 312 38.33 -32.47 0.97
CA ILE A 312 37.10 -32.97 0.33
C ILE A 312 37.24 -32.82 -1.18
N GLY A 313 37.55 -33.93 -1.83
CA GLY A 313 37.47 -34.04 -3.29
C GLY A 313 36.02 -33.96 -3.75
N ARG A 314 35.56 -32.79 -4.20
CA ARG A 314 34.36 -32.65 -5.04
C ARG A 314 34.45 -31.46 -5.99
N THR A 315 33.82 -31.67 -7.14
CA THR A 315 33.77 -30.91 -8.40
C THR A 315 33.86 -29.38 -8.28
N LYS A 316 34.85 -28.81 -9.00
CA LYS A 316 34.93 -27.36 -9.28
C LYS A 316 33.70 -26.93 -10.09
N LYS A 317 32.71 -26.28 -9.46
CA LYS A 317 31.99 -25.20 -10.14
C LYS A 317 32.96 -24.03 -10.20
N VAL A 318 33.52 -23.78 -11.38
CA VAL A 318 34.31 -22.56 -11.61
C VAL A 318 33.33 -21.40 -11.52
N ALA A 319 33.39 -20.62 -10.45
CA ALA A 319 32.74 -19.32 -10.42
C ALA A 319 33.50 -18.44 -11.42
N ILE A 320 32.95 -18.30 -12.62
CA ILE A 320 33.44 -17.33 -13.59
C ILE A 320 32.97 -15.98 -13.06
N ASP A 321 33.90 -15.16 -12.60
CA ASP A 321 33.64 -13.77 -12.25
C ASP A 321 33.51 -12.97 -13.55
N TRP A 322 32.46 -12.17 -13.67
CA TRP A 322 32.11 -11.45 -14.91
C TRP A 322 32.09 -9.94 -14.67
N PRO A 323 32.36 -9.09 -15.66
CA PRO A 323 32.32 -7.64 -15.49
C PRO A 323 30.90 -7.12 -15.21
N PHE A 324 30.81 -5.84 -14.80
CA PHE A 324 29.54 -5.13 -14.69
C PHE A 324 28.75 -5.22 -16.02
N PRO A 325 27.44 -5.54 -15.98
CA PRO A 325 26.68 -5.93 -17.18
C PRO A 325 26.41 -4.79 -18.17
N PHE A 326 26.66 -3.53 -17.81
CA PHE A 326 26.44 -2.38 -18.69
C PHE A 326 27.74 -1.63 -18.94
N VAL A 327 28.03 -1.33 -20.20
CA VAL A 327 29.27 -0.64 -20.61
C VAL A 327 28.91 0.51 -21.55
N GLU A 328 29.49 1.68 -21.29
CA GLU A 328 29.34 2.88 -22.13
C GLU A 328 29.62 2.57 -23.61
N GLY A 329 28.70 2.96 -24.49
CA GLY A 329 28.82 2.79 -25.94
C GLY A 329 28.67 1.34 -26.44
N LYS A 330 28.39 0.36 -25.57
CA LYS A 330 28.14 -1.03 -25.97
C LYS A 330 26.66 -1.38 -25.90
N LEU A 331 26.22 -2.15 -26.90
CA LEU A 331 24.88 -2.71 -26.94
C LEU A 331 24.71 -3.73 -25.82
N PHE A 332 23.55 -3.71 -25.16
CA PHE A 332 23.10 -4.77 -24.27
C PHE A 332 21.68 -5.21 -24.64
N VAL A 333 21.34 -6.45 -24.28
CA VAL A 333 19.98 -6.98 -24.33
C VAL A 333 19.53 -7.29 -22.90
N LEU A 334 18.65 -6.45 -22.35
CA LEU A 334 18.08 -6.64 -21.02
C LEU A 334 16.71 -7.30 -21.15
N THR A 335 16.47 -8.38 -20.42
CA THR A 335 15.16 -9.01 -20.30
C THR A 335 14.70 -8.97 -18.84
N LEU A 336 13.61 -8.25 -18.58
CA LEU A 336 12.87 -8.27 -17.33
C LEU A 336 11.79 -9.35 -17.42
N SER A 337 11.73 -10.27 -16.45
CA SER A 337 10.73 -11.33 -16.38
C SER A 337 9.94 -11.27 -15.08
N ALA A 338 8.62 -11.50 -15.15
CA ALA A 338 7.75 -11.61 -13.98
C ALA A 338 7.67 -13.07 -13.50
N GLY A 339 8.32 -13.38 -12.37
CA GLY A 339 8.30 -14.67 -11.69
C GLY A 339 7.14 -14.83 -10.71
N LEU A 340 7.17 -15.85 -9.85
CA LEU A 340 6.11 -16.09 -8.87
C LEU A 340 6.30 -15.21 -7.63
N GLU A 341 7.55 -14.95 -7.25
CA GLU A 341 7.93 -14.19 -6.06
C GLU A 341 8.48 -12.80 -6.37
N GLY A 342 8.94 -12.54 -7.60
CA GLY A 342 9.44 -11.22 -7.97
C GLY A 342 9.78 -11.01 -9.45
N TYR A 343 10.51 -9.93 -9.71
CA TYR A 343 11.03 -9.59 -11.03
C TYR A 343 12.47 -10.08 -11.17
N HIS A 344 12.80 -10.66 -12.31
CA HIS A 344 14.15 -11.12 -12.63
C HIS A 344 14.72 -10.33 -13.78
N VAL A 345 15.94 -9.84 -13.63
CA VAL A 345 16.66 -9.10 -14.67
C VAL A 345 17.78 -9.97 -15.22
N ASN A 346 17.69 -10.26 -16.50
CA ASN A 346 18.74 -10.92 -17.27
C ASN A 346 19.36 -9.92 -18.25
N VAL A 347 20.67 -9.93 -18.40
CA VAL A 347 21.40 -9.14 -19.41
C VAL A 347 22.22 -10.10 -20.26
N ASP A 348 22.08 -9.99 -21.58
CA ASP A 348 22.72 -10.86 -22.58
C ASP A 348 22.53 -12.35 -22.28
N GLY A 349 21.31 -12.71 -21.84
CA GLY A 349 20.91 -14.08 -21.51
C GLY A 349 21.34 -14.57 -20.12
N ARG A 350 22.06 -13.77 -19.33
CA ARG A 350 22.52 -14.12 -17.98
C ARG A 350 21.72 -13.40 -16.91
N HIS A 351 21.26 -14.12 -15.89
CA HIS A 351 20.65 -13.53 -14.70
C HIS A 351 21.65 -12.62 -13.95
N ILE A 352 21.22 -11.41 -13.59
CA ILE A 352 22.03 -10.40 -12.89
C ILE A 352 21.47 -10.10 -11.51
N THR A 353 20.17 -9.84 -11.41
CA THR A 353 19.51 -9.47 -10.15
C THR A 353 18.06 -9.94 -10.12
N SER A 354 17.59 -10.29 -8.94
CA SER A 354 16.17 -10.53 -8.67
C SER A 354 15.64 -9.54 -7.63
N PHE A 355 14.44 -9.02 -7.85
CA PHE A 355 13.79 -8.08 -6.94
C PHE A 355 12.43 -8.62 -6.52
N PRO A 356 12.22 -8.92 -5.22
CA PRO A 356 10.98 -9.50 -4.76
C PRO A 356 9.80 -8.53 -4.98
N TYR A 357 8.62 -9.06 -5.26
CA TYR A 357 7.42 -8.23 -5.33
C TYR A 357 7.22 -7.50 -4.02
N ARG A 358 7.07 -6.18 -4.12
CA ARG A 358 6.72 -5.36 -2.97
C ARG A 358 5.23 -5.24 -2.85
N THR A 359 4.81 -5.37 -1.60
CA THR A 359 3.43 -5.21 -1.15
C THR A 359 2.96 -3.81 -1.51
N GLY A 360 1.98 -3.71 -2.41
CA GLY A 360 1.47 -2.43 -2.92
C GLY A 360 0.94 -2.54 -4.32
N PHE A 361 1.49 -3.49 -5.08
CA PHE A 361 1.26 -3.60 -6.51
C PHE A 361 1.04 -5.05 -6.92
N THR A 362 0.19 -5.21 -7.92
CA THR A 362 0.02 -6.42 -8.71
C THR A 362 0.77 -6.26 -10.02
N LEU A 363 0.99 -7.38 -10.73
CA LEU A 363 1.60 -7.34 -12.05
C LEU A 363 0.77 -6.54 -13.06
N GLU A 364 -0.55 -6.53 -12.88
CA GLU A 364 -1.51 -5.87 -13.76
C GLU A 364 -1.44 -4.34 -13.62
N ASP A 365 -1.00 -3.83 -12.46
CA ASP A 365 -0.82 -2.40 -12.24
C ASP A 365 0.29 -1.79 -13.12
N ALA A 366 1.21 -2.63 -13.63
CA ALA A 366 2.35 -2.23 -14.47
C ALA A 366 1.92 -1.85 -15.89
N THR A 367 1.13 -0.79 -15.98
CA THR A 367 0.46 -0.30 -17.19
C THR A 367 1.34 0.60 -18.06
N GLY A 368 2.57 0.87 -17.63
CA GLY A 368 3.57 1.60 -18.41
C GLY A 368 4.98 1.13 -18.12
N LEU A 369 5.83 1.20 -19.15
CA LEU A 369 7.28 1.06 -19.05
C LEU A 369 7.92 2.39 -19.46
N SER A 370 8.71 2.98 -18.56
CA SER A 370 9.49 4.20 -18.85
C SER A 370 10.99 3.91 -18.82
N LEU A 371 11.74 4.53 -19.72
CA LEU A 371 13.21 4.43 -19.78
C LEU A 371 13.82 5.83 -19.87
N ASN A 372 14.52 6.26 -18.82
CA ASN A 372 15.07 7.61 -18.67
C ASN A 372 16.59 7.58 -18.44
N GLY A 373 17.22 8.76 -18.50
CA GLY A 373 18.68 8.92 -18.33
C GLY A 373 19.49 8.61 -19.59
N ASP A 374 20.75 8.27 -19.35
CA ASP A 374 21.88 8.12 -20.30
C ASP A 374 21.82 6.81 -21.08
N ILE A 375 20.73 6.61 -21.82
CA ILE A 375 20.53 5.44 -22.67
C ILE A 375 19.99 5.85 -24.03
N ASP A 376 20.49 5.20 -25.06
CA ASP A 376 19.91 5.19 -26.41
C ASP A 376 19.17 3.86 -26.59
N VAL A 377 17.85 3.94 -26.70
CA VAL A 377 16.98 2.77 -26.85
C VAL A 377 16.87 2.42 -28.32
N HIS A 378 17.22 1.19 -28.70
CA HIS A 378 17.10 0.70 -30.07
C HIS A 378 15.71 0.09 -30.31
N SER A 379 15.25 -0.77 -29.40
CA SER A 379 13.94 -1.41 -29.50
C SER A 379 13.49 -1.96 -28.15
N ILE A 380 12.18 -2.03 -27.97
CA ILE A 380 11.52 -2.64 -26.82
C ILE A 380 10.53 -3.68 -27.32
N PHE A 381 10.54 -4.86 -26.70
CA PHE A 381 9.60 -5.94 -26.99
C PHE A 381 9.00 -6.46 -25.68
N ALA A 382 7.67 -6.49 -25.58
CA ALA A 382 6.96 -7.05 -24.46
C ALA A 382 6.10 -8.23 -24.95
N ALA A 383 6.13 -9.36 -24.24
CA ALA A 383 5.40 -10.56 -24.63
C ALA A 383 4.95 -11.38 -23.43
N SER A 384 4.12 -12.39 -23.72
CA SER A 384 3.35 -13.14 -22.72
C SER A 384 2.53 -12.20 -21.84
N LEU A 385 1.99 -11.14 -22.46
CA LEU A 385 1.17 -10.14 -21.78
C LEU A 385 -0.24 -10.69 -21.56
N PRO A 386 -0.93 -10.26 -20.50
CA PRO A 386 -2.30 -10.68 -20.23
C PRO A 386 -3.22 -10.27 -21.39
N THR A 387 -4.11 -11.17 -21.79
CA THR A 387 -5.13 -10.91 -22.81
C THR A 387 -6.38 -10.23 -22.25
N SER A 388 -6.41 -9.95 -20.95
CA SER A 388 -7.48 -9.24 -20.24
C SER A 388 -6.96 -8.63 -18.94
N HIS A 389 -7.40 -7.42 -18.59
CA HIS A 389 -7.11 -6.79 -17.29
C HIS A 389 -8.29 -6.99 -16.33
N PRO A 390 -8.08 -7.18 -15.00
CA PRO A 390 -9.19 -7.33 -14.05
C PRO A 390 -10.10 -6.11 -13.96
N SER A 391 -9.55 -4.90 -14.12
CA SER A 391 -10.33 -3.64 -14.21
C SER A 391 -11.03 -3.40 -15.56
N PHE A 392 -10.97 -4.37 -16.49
CA PHE A 392 -11.72 -4.33 -17.77
C PHE A 392 -12.49 -5.63 -18.04
N ALA A 393 -12.21 -6.70 -17.28
CA ALA A 393 -12.96 -7.95 -17.27
C ALA A 393 -13.30 -8.40 -15.84
N PRO A 394 -14.04 -7.57 -15.06
CA PRO A 394 -14.46 -7.93 -13.70
C PRO A 394 -15.17 -9.29 -13.64
N GLN A 395 -15.90 -9.69 -14.69
CA GLN A 395 -16.60 -10.97 -14.71
C GLN A 395 -15.71 -12.22 -14.59
N ARG A 396 -14.38 -12.13 -14.80
CA ARG A 396 -13.48 -13.30 -14.78
C ARG A 396 -12.60 -13.43 -13.54
N HIS A 397 -12.38 -12.36 -12.78
CA HIS A 397 -11.45 -12.35 -11.63
C HIS A 397 -12.09 -11.86 -10.32
N LEU A 398 -13.36 -11.44 -10.36
CA LEU A 398 -14.09 -11.10 -9.15
C LEU A 398 -14.54 -12.38 -8.44
N ASP A 399 -13.99 -12.60 -7.24
CA ASP A 399 -14.62 -13.42 -6.21
C ASP A 399 -15.88 -12.69 -5.70
N LEU A 400 -16.91 -12.60 -6.55
CA LEU A 400 -18.27 -12.13 -6.23
C LEU A 400 -18.98 -13.18 -5.37
N SER A 401 -18.38 -13.52 -4.23
CA SER A 401 -18.96 -14.41 -3.26
C SER A 401 -19.90 -13.64 -2.33
N ASP A 402 -21.05 -14.25 -2.04
CA ASP A 402 -22.00 -13.73 -1.05
C ASP A 402 -21.37 -13.59 0.35
N THR A 403 -20.29 -14.32 0.62
CA THR A 403 -19.52 -14.26 1.88
C THR A 403 -19.00 -12.86 2.18
N TRP A 404 -18.71 -12.07 1.14
CA TRP A 404 -18.13 -10.74 1.26
C TRP A 404 -19.17 -9.61 1.25
N LYS A 405 -20.47 -9.92 1.09
CA LYS A 405 -21.52 -8.90 1.12
C LYS A 405 -21.62 -8.24 2.50
N ALA A 406 -21.94 -6.95 2.50
CA ALA A 406 -22.24 -6.25 3.73
C ALA A 406 -23.53 -6.79 4.37
N PRO A 407 -23.55 -6.99 5.69
CA PRO A 407 -24.77 -7.20 6.43
C PRO A 407 -25.76 -6.04 6.23
N PRO A 408 -27.07 -6.30 6.33
CA PRO A 408 -28.06 -5.24 6.35
C PRO A 408 -27.82 -4.29 7.54
N ILE A 409 -28.17 -3.02 7.33
CA ILE A 409 -28.12 -2.01 8.38
C ILE A 409 -29.21 -2.36 9.41
N PRO A 410 -28.88 -2.43 10.72
CA PRO A 410 -29.88 -2.74 11.73
C PRO A 410 -30.83 -1.55 11.93
N GLU A 411 -32.05 -1.83 12.39
CA GLU A 411 -33.05 -0.79 12.72
C GLU A 411 -32.75 -0.08 14.07
N GLY A 412 -31.85 -0.65 14.88
CA GLY A 412 -31.46 -0.12 16.18
C GLY A 412 -30.12 0.64 16.17
N PRO A 413 -29.74 1.27 17.30
CA PRO A 413 -28.52 2.05 17.39
C PRO A 413 -27.28 1.18 17.17
N VAL A 414 -26.38 1.66 16.31
CA VAL A 414 -25.10 1.00 16.02
C VAL A 414 -24.03 1.54 16.95
N GLU A 415 -23.22 0.66 17.52
CA GLU A 415 -22.15 1.09 18.44
C GLU A 415 -21.11 1.94 17.69
N MET A 416 -20.68 1.48 16.51
CA MET A 416 -19.68 2.18 15.70
C MET A 416 -19.97 2.08 14.22
N PHE A 417 -19.88 3.22 13.53
CA PHE A 417 -19.83 3.30 12.08
C PHE A 417 -18.39 3.59 11.63
N ILE A 418 -17.91 2.88 10.61
CA ILE A 418 -16.61 3.12 9.98
C ILE A 418 -16.85 3.54 8.53
N GLY A 419 -16.56 4.80 8.22
CA GLY A 419 -16.50 5.32 6.86
C GLY A 419 -15.08 5.21 6.31
N ILE A 420 -14.92 4.51 5.19
CA ILE A 420 -13.63 4.31 4.53
C ILE A 420 -13.57 5.20 3.29
N LEU A 421 -12.58 6.08 3.20
CA LEU A 421 -12.29 6.82 1.97
C LEU A 421 -11.69 5.87 0.92
N SER A 422 -12.26 5.89 -0.29
CA SER A 422 -11.75 5.11 -1.42
C SER A 422 -11.94 5.84 -2.74
N ALA A 423 -11.34 5.34 -3.81
CA ALA A 423 -11.42 5.89 -5.16
C ALA A 423 -12.01 4.87 -6.15
N GLY A 424 -12.52 5.35 -7.29
CA GLY A 424 -13.26 4.49 -8.23
C GLY A 424 -12.49 3.25 -8.70
N ASN A 425 -11.20 3.39 -8.93
CA ASN A 425 -10.30 2.33 -9.39
C ASN A 425 -9.67 1.48 -8.27
N HIS A 426 -9.94 1.77 -6.98
CA HIS A 426 -9.37 1.04 -5.84
C HIS A 426 -10.12 -0.27 -5.50
N PHE A 427 -10.45 -1.06 -6.53
CA PHE A 427 -11.21 -2.29 -6.34
C PHE A 427 -10.44 -3.32 -5.47
N ALA A 428 -9.14 -3.45 -5.69
CA ALA A 428 -8.29 -4.43 -5.01
C ALA A 428 -8.15 -4.12 -3.51
N GLU A 429 -8.02 -2.84 -3.15
CA GLU A 429 -7.95 -2.32 -1.79
C GLU A 429 -9.26 -2.63 -1.06
N ARG A 430 -10.40 -2.29 -1.66
CA ARG A 430 -11.72 -2.62 -1.10
C ARG A 430 -11.90 -4.11 -0.89
N MET A 431 -11.50 -4.93 -1.87
CA MET A 431 -11.56 -6.40 -1.72
C MET A 431 -10.64 -6.93 -0.64
N ALA A 432 -9.45 -6.38 -0.48
CA ALA A 432 -8.55 -6.78 0.58
C ALA A 432 -9.14 -6.46 1.95
N VAL A 433 -9.73 -5.27 2.11
CA VAL A 433 -10.46 -4.88 3.33
C VAL A 433 -11.64 -5.82 3.58
N ARG A 434 -12.45 -6.13 2.55
CA ARG A 434 -13.53 -7.12 2.63
C ARG A 434 -13.02 -8.48 3.09
N LYS A 435 -11.97 -9.02 2.48
CA LYS A 435 -11.41 -10.36 2.78
C LYS A 435 -10.64 -10.45 4.09
N SER A 436 -10.32 -9.31 4.70
CA SER A 436 -9.53 -9.20 5.93
C SER A 436 -10.40 -8.80 7.12
N TRP A 437 -10.14 -7.64 7.72
CA TRP A 437 -10.69 -7.20 8.98
C TRP A 437 -12.20 -6.91 8.92
N MET A 438 -12.80 -6.70 7.74
CA MET A 438 -14.26 -6.68 7.60
C MET A 438 -14.94 -8.02 7.91
N GLN A 439 -14.17 -9.11 8.00
CA GLN A 439 -14.67 -10.41 8.44
C GLN A 439 -14.76 -10.55 9.95
N HIS A 440 -14.40 -9.50 10.71
CA HIS A 440 -14.49 -9.52 12.15
C HIS A 440 -15.94 -9.71 12.64
N LYS A 441 -16.11 -10.48 13.72
CA LYS A 441 -17.43 -10.88 14.27
C LYS A 441 -18.37 -9.70 14.56
N LEU A 442 -17.82 -8.57 14.98
CA LEU A 442 -18.62 -7.37 15.32
C LEU A 442 -19.23 -6.69 14.09
N ILE A 443 -18.58 -6.82 12.95
CA ILE A 443 -19.11 -6.34 11.66
C ILE A 443 -20.15 -7.32 11.16
N LYS A 444 -19.85 -8.62 11.19
CA LYS A 444 -20.79 -9.67 10.79
C LYS A 444 -22.07 -9.71 11.63
N SER A 445 -22.01 -9.29 12.89
CA SER A 445 -23.17 -9.15 13.78
C SER A 445 -23.85 -7.78 13.71
N SER A 446 -23.49 -6.92 12.75
CA SER A 446 -24.02 -5.55 12.59
C SER A 446 -23.87 -4.62 13.81
N LYS A 447 -22.98 -4.95 14.77
CA LYS A 447 -22.62 -4.03 15.89
C LYS A 447 -21.72 -2.89 15.41
N VAL A 448 -20.94 -3.19 14.37
CA VAL A 448 -20.13 -2.23 13.63
C VAL A 448 -20.59 -2.24 12.18
N VAL A 449 -20.88 -1.06 11.62
CA VAL A 449 -21.23 -0.92 10.21
C VAL A 449 -20.06 -0.29 9.48
N VAL A 450 -19.68 -0.84 8.32
CA VAL A 450 -18.57 -0.36 7.51
C VAL A 450 -19.06 -0.02 6.11
N ARG A 451 -18.69 1.14 5.58
CA ARG A 451 -19.00 1.56 4.20
C ARG A 451 -17.83 2.27 3.54
N PHE A 452 -17.62 2.02 2.25
CA PHE A 452 -16.68 2.76 1.41
C PHE A 452 -17.36 3.98 0.79
N PHE A 453 -16.68 5.12 0.77
CA PHE A 453 -17.14 6.36 0.14
C PHE A 453 -16.32 6.62 -1.10
N VAL A 454 -16.97 6.55 -2.26
CA VAL A 454 -16.32 6.63 -3.58
C VAL A 454 -16.96 7.76 -4.38
N ALA A 455 -16.15 8.68 -4.89
CA ALA A 455 -16.62 9.73 -5.80
C ALA A 455 -16.56 9.24 -7.25
N LEU A 456 -17.17 9.99 -8.17
CA LEU A 456 -17.21 9.63 -9.58
C LEU A 456 -15.82 9.81 -10.23
N HIS A 457 -15.45 8.89 -11.12
CA HIS A 457 -14.20 8.97 -11.87
C HIS A 457 -14.44 9.62 -13.24
N ALA A 458 -13.43 10.29 -13.81
CA ALA A 458 -13.48 10.79 -15.19
C ALA A 458 -13.77 9.69 -16.24
N ARG A 459 -13.28 8.46 -16.01
CA ARG A 459 -13.51 7.31 -16.90
C ARG A 459 -14.87 6.68 -16.62
N LYS A 460 -15.66 6.56 -17.67
CA LYS A 460 -17.03 6.03 -17.61
C LYS A 460 -17.06 4.55 -17.23
N GLU A 461 -16.10 3.78 -17.72
CA GLU A 461 -15.97 2.34 -17.50
C GLU A 461 -15.77 2.05 -16.01
N VAL A 462 -14.91 2.81 -15.35
CA VAL A 462 -14.65 2.71 -13.91
C VAL A 462 -15.93 2.94 -13.12
N ASN A 463 -16.72 3.96 -13.46
CA ASN A 463 -17.98 4.23 -12.76
C ASN A 463 -19.02 3.12 -12.96
N ILE A 464 -19.06 2.51 -14.15
CA ILE A 464 -19.95 1.36 -14.43
C ILE A 464 -19.55 0.17 -13.54
N GLU A 465 -18.26 -0.06 -13.35
CA GLU A 465 -17.75 -1.14 -12.51
C GLU A 465 -18.03 -0.88 -11.02
N VAL A 466 -17.74 0.32 -10.53
CA VAL A 466 -18.06 0.74 -9.16
C VAL A 466 -19.56 0.60 -8.88
N LYS A 467 -20.42 0.98 -9.82
CA LYS A 467 -21.87 0.82 -9.68
C LYS A 467 -22.25 -0.66 -9.50
N ARG A 468 -21.72 -1.56 -10.34
CA ARG A 468 -21.98 -3.00 -10.23
C ARG A 468 -21.46 -3.57 -8.91
N GLU A 469 -20.26 -3.17 -8.51
CA GLU A 469 -19.65 -3.56 -7.24
C GLU A 469 -20.54 -3.13 -6.06
N ALA A 470 -20.99 -1.88 -6.08
CA ALA A 470 -21.82 -1.28 -5.05
C ALA A 470 -23.19 -1.98 -4.95
N GLU A 471 -23.81 -2.30 -6.09
CA GLU A 471 -25.05 -3.09 -6.17
C GLU A 471 -24.87 -4.51 -5.60
N PHE A 472 -23.73 -5.15 -5.87
CA PHE A 472 -23.46 -6.51 -5.43
C PHE A 472 -23.12 -6.59 -3.93
N PHE A 473 -22.08 -5.88 -3.48
CA PHE A 473 -21.58 -5.99 -2.10
C PHE A 473 -22.42 -5.19 -1.10
N GLY A 474 -23.10 -4.13 -1.54
CA GLY A 474 -23.97 -3.32 -0.68
C GLY A 474 -23.22 -2.51 0.39
N ASP A 475 -21.92 -2.30 0.20
CA ASP A 475 -21.03 -1.61 1.14
C ASP A 475 -20.41 -0.33 0.61
N ILE A 476 -20.83 0.14 -0.58
CA ILE A 476 -20.33 1.38 -1.19
C ILE A 476 -21.42 2.44 -1.18
N VAL A 477 -21.05 3.64 -0.75
CA VAL A 477 -21.81 4.89 -0.88
C VAL A 477 -21.13 5.74 -1.94
N ILE A 478 -21.81 5.95 -3.07
CA ILE A 478 -21.28 6.78 -4.15
C ILE A 478 -21.63 8.25 -3.85
N VAL A 479 -20.63 9.13 -3.80
CA VAL A 479 -20.83 10.57 -3.66
C VAL A 479 -20.90 11.24 -5.04
N PRO A 480 -21.89 12.13 -5.31
CA PRO A 480 -22.24 12.57 -6.66
C PRO A 480 -21.40 13.75 -7.17
N TYR A 481 -20.08 13.69 -7.02
CA TYR A 481 -19.14 14.67 -7.57
C TYR A 481 -17.91 13.98 -8.17
N MET A 482 -17.18 14.68 -9.04
CA MET A 482 -15.95 14.18 -9.65
C MET A 482 -14.81 14.09 -8.63
N ASP A 483 -14.17 12.93 -8.52
CA ASP A 483 -13.13 12.68 -7.53
C ASP A 483 -11.95 13.62 -7.75
N ASN A 484 -11.49 14.22 -6.64
CA ASN A 484 -10.36 15.14 -6.60
C ASN A 484 -9.79 15.09 -5.18
N TYR A 485 -8.47 15.03 -5.07
CA TYR A 485 -7.76 14.99 -3.80
C TYR A 485 -8.14 16.16 -2.86
N ASP A 486 -8.24 17.38 -3.39
CA ASP A 486 -8.59 18.56 -2.59
C ASP A 486 -10.04 18.52 -2.07
N LEU A 487 -10.88 17.64 -2.65
CA LEU A 487 -12.29 17.45 -2.28
C LEU A 487 -12.52 16.21 -1.41
N VAL A 488 -11.44 15.59 -0.91
CA VAL A 488 -11.52 14.48 0.06
C VAL A 488 -12.29 14.91 1.31
N VAL A 489 -12.17 16.18 1.73
CA VAL A 489 -12.92 16.76 2.85
C VAL A 489 -14.44 16.60 2.72
N LEU A 490 -14.99 16.60 1.50
CA LEU A 490 -16.42 16.41 1.25
C LEU A 490 -16.86 14.95 1.46
N LYS A 491 -15.98 13.97 1.23
CA LYS A 491 -16.25 12.56 1.58
C LYS A 491 -16.38 12.42 3.09
N THR A 492 -15.57 13.14 3.88
CA THR A 492 -15.67 13.13 5.35
C THR A 492 -16.98 13.72 5.85
N VAL A 493 -17.48 14.79 5.23
CA VAL A 493 -18.83 15.31 5.54
C VAL A 493 -19.90 14.25 5.22
N ALA A 494 -19.77 13.53 4.10
CA ALA A 494 -20.66 12.43 3.75
C ALA A 494 -20.59 11.25 4.74
N ILE A 495 -19.39 10.93 5.26
CA ILE A 495 -19.20 9.94 6.33
C ILE A 495 -19.96 10.36 7.59
N CYS A 496 -19.85 11.64 7.99
CA CYS A 496 -20.60 12.17 9.13
C CYS A 496 -22.11 12.04 8.89
N GLU A 497 -22.60 12.41 7.70
CA GLU A 497 -24.03 12.35 7.34
C GLU A 497 -24.57 10.93 7.44
N TYR A 498 -23.85 9.97 6.84
CA TYR A 498 -24.28 8.59 6.82
C TYR A 498 -24.26 7.97 8.23
N GLY A 499 -23.21 8.25 9.00
CA GLY A 499 -23.07 7.77 10.38
C GLY A 499 -24.19 8.28 11.29
N VAL A 500 -24.58 9.55 11.14
CA VAL A 500 -25.62 10.20 11.94
C VAL A 500 -27.03 9.79 11.47
N ARG A 501 -27.34 9.99 10.18
CA ARG A 501 -28.71 9.94 9.67
C ARG A 501 -29.14 8.55 9.20
N THR A 502 -28.19 7.79 8.63
CA THR A 502 -28.50 6.48 8.05
C THR A 502 -28.23 5.34 9.04
N VAL A 503 -27.11 5.42 9.77
CA VAL A 503 -26.68 4.35 10.68
C VAL A 503 -27.06 4.64 12.14
N SER A 504 -27.26 5.92 12.50
CA SER A 504 -27.50 6.36 13.88
C SER A 504 -26.45 5.80 14.85
N ALA A 505 -25.18 5.95 14.47
CA ALA A 505 -24.06 5.39 15.22
C ALA A 505 -23.67 6.26 16.43
N LYS A 506 -23.26 5.61 17.53
CA LYS A 506 -22.72 6.28 18.72
C LYS A 506 -21.33 6.88 18.46
N TYR A 507 -20.46 6.09 17.82
CA TYR A 507 -19.12 6.50 17.42
C TYR A 507 -18.97 6.42 15.90
N ILE A 508 -18.28 7.39 15.30
CA ILE A 508 -18.01 7.44 13.87
C ILE A 508 -16.50 7.46 13.70
N MET A 509 -15.97 6.42 13.07
CA MET A 509 -14.58 6.31 12.66
C MET A 509 -14.47 6.67 11.18
N LYS A 510 -13.49 7.50 10.84
CA LYS A 510 -12.98 7.65 9.48
C LYS A 510 -11.72 6.79 9.34
N GLY A 511 -11.54 6.16 8.19
CA GLY A 511 -10.30 5.49 7.81
C GLY A 511 -10.08 5.53 6.29
N ASP A 512 -8.93 5.04 5.84
CA ASP A 512 -8.56 4.95 4.42
C ASP A 512 -8.53 3.49 3.93
N ASP A 513 -8.66 3.27 2.62
CA ASP A 513 -8.74 1.92 2.03
C ASP A 513 -7.43 1.12 2.08
N ASP A 514 -6.31 1.77 2.41
CA ASP A 514 -5.00 1.18 2.72
C ASP A 514 -4.70 1.17 4.23
N THR A 515 -5.73 1.24 5.08
CA THR A 515 -5.59 1.11 6.54
C THR A 515 -6.16 -0.21 7.06
N PHE A 516 -5.33 -0.99 7.74
CA PHE A 516 -5.78 -2.15 8.51
C PHE A 516 -6.31 -1.70 9.87
N VAL A 517 -7.49 -2.18 10.26
CA VAL A 517 -8.17 -1.76 11.48
C VAL A 517 -8.44 -2.94 12.41
N ARG A 518 -7.98 -2.87 13.67
CA ARG A 518 -8.40 -3.79 14.74
C ARG A 518 -9.73 -3.36 15.34
N VAL A 519 -10.80 -3.94 14.80
CA VAL A 519 -12.20 -3.58 15.10
C VAL A 519 -12.55 -3.68 16.59
N ASP A 520 -12.01 -4.67 17.30
CA ASP A 520 -12.19 -4.82 18.76
C ASP A 520 -11.44 -3.76 19.58
N ALA A 521 -10.22 -3.41 19.15
CA ALA A 521 -9.38 -2.42 19.82
C ALA A 521 -9.97 -1.01 19.70
N ILE A 522 -10.43 -0.59 18.52
CA ILE A 522 -11.02 0.75 18.33
C ILE A 522 -12.28 0.97 19.19
N ILE A 523 -13.12 -0.07 19.35
CA ILE A 523 -14.31 0.03 20.22
C ILE A 523 -13.89 0.11 21.69
N THR A 524 -12.90 -0.70 22.08
CA THR A 524 -12.37 -0.67 23.44
C THR A 524 -11.81 0.72 23.78
N GLU A 525 -11.07 1.37 22.86
CA GLU A 525 -10.58 2.74 23.07
C GLU A 525 -11.73 3.75 23.18
N ALA A 526 -12.73 3.69 22.29
CA ALA A 526 -13.88 4.60 22.35
C ALA A 526 -14.66 4.48 23.68
N LYS A 527 -14.78 3.27 24.22
CA LYS A 527 -15.49 2.99 25.49
C LYS A 527 -14.75 3.43 26.74
N LYS A 528 -13.46 3.78 26.65
CA LYS A 528 -12.73 4.35 27.79
C LYS A 528 -13.19 5.77 28.12
N VAL A 529 -13.72 6.49 27.13
CA VAL A 529 -14.25 7.83 27.35
C VAL A 529 -15.67 7.73 27.91
N PRO A 530 -15.99 8.39 29.04
CA PRO A 530 -17.33 8.37 29.61
C PRO A 530 -18.38 8.95 28.66
N ASP A 531 -19.57 8.36 28.63
CA ASP A 531 -20.69 8.77 27.76
C ASP A 531 -21.17 10.23 27.95
N SER A 532 -20.78 10.88 29.05
CA SER A 532 -21.08 12.30 29.30
C SER A 532 -20.22 13.26 28.48
N ARG A 533 -19.07 12.80 27.95
CA ARG A 533 -18.13 13.61 27.16
C ARG A 533 -18.19 13.26 25.68
N SER A 534 -17.92 14.26 24.85
CA SER A 534 -17.64 14.08 23.43
C SER A 534 -16.20 13.60 23.26
N LEU A 535 -15.89 12.81 22.24
CA LEU A 535 -14.55 12.24 22.07
C LEU A 535 -13.97 12.53 20.69
N TYR A 536 -12.65 12.72 20.66
CA TYR A 536 -11.84 12.73 19.45
C TYR A 536 -10.57 11.91 19.68
N ILE A 537 -10.48 10.74 19.05
CA ILE A 537 -9.45 9.73 19.29
C ILE A 537 -8.64 9.51 18.02
N GLY A 538 -7.32 9.49 18.13
CA GLY A 538 -6.43 9.14 17.03
C GLY A 538 -4.98 9.47 17.34
N ASN A 539 -4.12 9.50 16.33
CA ASN A 539 -2.77 10.02 16.48
C ASN A 539 -2.81 11.55 16.31
N ILE A 540 -3.02 12.27 17.42
CA ILE A 540 -3.19 13.74 17.42
C ILE A 540 -1.85 14.44 17.22
N ASN A 541 -1.78 15.32 16.22
CA ASN A 541 -0.71 16.30 16.06
C ASN A 541 -1.03 17.56 16.88
N TYR A 542 -0.08 17.98 17.71
CA TYR A 542 -0.15 19.22 18.46
C TYR A 542 0.89 20.20 17.92
N TYR A 543 0.50 21.47 17.75
CA TYR A 543 1.41 22.54 17.32
C TYR A 543 2.10 22.26 15.97
N HIS A 544 1.41 21.57 15.06
CA HIS A 544 1.96 21.29 13.74
C HIS A 544 1.91 22.54 12.86
N LYS A 545 3.04 22.88 12.23
CA LYS A 545 3.16 24.07 11.38
C LYS A 545 2.85 23.75 9.92
N PRO A 546 2.10 24.60 9.21
CA PRO A 546 1.95 24.51 7.77
C PRO A 546 3.31 24.43 7.07
N LEU A 547 3.49 23.40 6.24
CA LEU A 547 4.65 23.36 5.34
C LEU A 547 4.50 24.50 4.33
N ARG A 548 5.56 25.30 4.14
CA ARG A 548 5.55 26.42 3.16
C ARG A 548 6.22 26.06 1.83
N SER A 549 6.73 24.83 1.72
CA SER A 549 7.33 24.26 0.50
C SER A 549 7.09 22.75 0.43
N GLY A 550 7.27 22.17 -0.76
CA GLY A 550 7.01 20.75 -1.02
C GLY A 550 5.56 20.46 -1.44
N LYS A 551 5.21 19.17 -1.56
CA LYS A 551 3.90 18.70 -2.04
C LYS A 551 2.73 19.27 -1.22
N TRP A 552 2.89 19.27 0.10
CA TRP A 552 1.87 19.70 1.05
C TRP A 552 2.01 21.18 1.41
N ALA A 553 2.62 21.99 0.54
CA ALA A 553 2.81 23.40 0.78
C ALA A 553 1.46 24.12 0.89
N VAL A 554 1.38 25.01 1.87
CA VAL A 554 0.24 25.87 2.13
C VAL A 554 0.73 27.30 2.15
N THR A 555 0.17 28.13 1.29
CA THR A 555 0.60 29.53 1.20
C THR A 555 0.07 30.33 2.40
N TYR A 556 0.65 31.51 2.64
CA TYR A 556 0.17 32.39 3.71
C TYR A 556 -1.23 32.95 3.42
N GLU A 557 -1.63 33.01 2.14
CA GLU A 557 -2.99 33.36 1.73
C GLU A 557 -3.99 32.25 2.07
N GLU A 558 -3.59 30.98 1.95
CA GLU A 558 -4.42 29.83 2.32
C GLU A 558 -4.53 29.65 3.84
N TRP A 559 -3.42 29.87 4.56
CA TRP A 559 -3.34 29.72 6.01
C TRP A 559 -2.38 30.76 6.63
N PRO A 560 -2.92 31.88 7.14
CA PRO A 560 -2.10 32.97 7.68
C PRO A 560 -1.52 32.65 9.07
N GLU A 561 -2.13 31.74 9.84
CA GLU A 561 -1.67 31.39 11.18
C GLU A 561 -0.38 30.54 11.14
N GLU A 562 0.37 30.52 12.24
CA GLU A 562 1.65 29.79 12.33
C GLU A 562 1.47 28.29 12.60
N ASP A 563 0.40 27.90 13.28
CA ASP A 563 0.12 26.53 13.69
C ASP A 563 -1.29 26.10 13.22
N TYR A 564 -1.45 24.81 12.95
CA TYR A 564 -2.76 24.18 12.83
C TYR A 564 -3.37 23.90 14.21
N PRO A 565 -4.71 23.87 14.32
CA PRO A 565 -5.37 23.40 15.54
C PRO A 565 -5.07 21.90 15.75
N PRO A 566 -5.20 21.35 16.98
CA PRO A 566 -4.98 19.94 17.22
C PRO A 566 -5.85 19.05 16.33
N TYR A 567 -5.22 18.14 15.58
CA TYR A 567 -5.92 17.28 14.63
C TYR A 567 -5.35 15.86 14.64
N ALA A 568 -6.20 14.85 14.46
CA ALA A 568 -5.78 13.46 14.30
C ALA A 568 -5.26 13.22 12.88
N ASN A 569 -4.18 12.46 12.73
CA ASN A 569 -3.65 12.10 11.42
C ASN A 569 -4.71 11.38 10.54
N GLY A 570 -4.70 11.72 9.25
CA GLY A 570 -5.67 11.23 8.26
C GLY A 570 -5.96 9.71 8.23
N PRO A 571 -5.00 8.79 8.42
CA PRO A 571 -5.25 7.36 8.22
C PRO A 571 -6.34 6.74 9.09
N GLY A 572 -6.62 7.32 10.26
CA GLY A 572 -7.75 6.88 11.06
C GLY A 572 -7.95 7.64 12.34
N TYR A 573 -9.20 8.02 12.60
CA TYR A 573 -9.62 8.68 13.83
C TYR A 573 -11.08 8.40 14.13
N ILE A 574 -11.49 8.60 15.39
CA ILE A 574 -12.84 8.36 15.89
C ILE A 574 -13.39 9.66 16.49
N ILE A 575 -14.60 10.04 16.10
CA ILE A 575 -15.37 11.13 16.69
C ILE A 575 -16.69 10.62 17.28
N SER A 576 -17.21 11.29 18.32
CA SER A 576 -18.56 11.02 18.81
C SER A 576 -19.64 11.56 17.87
N SER A 577 -20.83 10.96 17.92
CA SER A 577 -21.97 11.31 17.07
C SER A 577 -22.41 12.77 17.18
N ASP A 578 -22.25 13.41 18.33
CA ASP A 578 -22.60 14.82 18.55
C ASP A 578 -21.66 15.79 17.83
N ILE A 579 -20.36 15.48 17.77
CA ILE A 579 -19.39 16.21 16.96
C ILE A 579 -19.78 16.10 15.47
N ALA A 580 -20.05 14.89 15.00
CA ALA A 580 -20.49 14.67 13.61
C ALA A 580 -21.79 15.42 13.28
N ASN A 581 -22.77 15.41 14.19
CA ASN A 581 -24.00 16.20 14.06
C ASN A 581 -23.73 17.70 13.96
N SER A 582 -22.80 18.23 14.77
CA SER A 582 -22.42 19.63 14.72
C SER A 582 -21.77 20.00 13.38
N ILE A 583 -20.87 19.15 12.86
CA ILE A 583 -20.24 19.32 11.55
C ILE A 583 -21.31 19.41 10.46
N LEU A 584 -22.30 18.51 10.48
CA LEU A 584 -23.39 18.51 9.51
C LEU A 584 -24.26 19.76 9.61
N SER A 585 -24.65 20.14 10.83
CA SER A 585 -25.42 21.37 11.06
C SER A 585 -24.70 22.60 10.53
N ASP A 586 -23.38 22.69 10.76
CA ASP A 586 -22.58 23.82 10.27
C ASP A 586 -22.40 23.77 8.74
N PHE A 587 -22.26 22.59 8.14
CA PHE A 587 -22.19 22.42 6.70
C PHE A 587 -23.46 22.93 6.01
N GLU A 588 -24.64 22.47 6.47
CA GLU A 588 -25.94 22.84 5.90
C GLU A 588 -26.28 24.33 6.14
N LYS A 589 -25.73 24.93 7.19
CA LYS A 589 -25.87 26.36 7.49
C LYS A 589 -24.82 27.23 6.79
N HIS A 590 -23.96 26.65 5.95
CA HIS A 590 -22.85 27.36 5.28
C HIS A 590 -21.86 28.02 6.25
N LYS A 591 -21.68 27.44 7.45
CA LYS A 591 -20.79 27.94 8.52
C LYS A 591 -19.53 27.09 8.68
N LEU A 592 -19.43 25.99 7.94
CA LEU A 592 -18.29 25.08 7.99
C LEU A 592 -17.18 25.61 7.08
N ARG A 593 -16.02 25.97 7.65
CA ARG A 593 -14.83 26.33 6.88
C ARG A 593 -14.20 25.05 6.32
N LEU A 594 -14.11 24.94 5.00
CA LEU A 594 -13.44 23.83 4.32
C LEU A 594 -11.98 24.16 4.04
N PHE A 595 -11.11 23.15 4.15
CA PHE A 595 -9.70 23.25 3.81
C PHE A 595 -9.24 21.97 3.09
N LYS A 596 -8.24 22.08 2.21
CA LYS A 596 -7.82 20.99 1.32
C LYS A 596 -7.29 19.76 2.08
N MET A 597 -6.66 19.99 3.23
CA MET A 597 -6.26 18.91 4.15
C MET A 597 -7.46 18.52 5.02
N GLU A 598 -7.98 17.32 4.77
CA GLU A 598 -9.19 16.80 5.40
C GLU A 598 -9.03 16.63 6.91
N ASP A 599 -7.91 16.08 7.36
CA ASP A 599 -7.60 15.86 8.76
C ASP A 599 -7.47 17.17 9.55
N VAL A 600 -6.78 18.16 8.98
CA VAL A 600 -6.73 19.53 9.51
C VAL A 600 -8.13 20.15 9.59
N SER A 601 -8.96 19.95 8.56
CA SER A 601 -10.36 20.45 8.56
C SER A 601 -11.15 19.88 9.73
N VAL A 602 -11.03 18.57 10.00
CA VAL A 602 -11.68 17.95 11.16
C VAL A 602 -11.15 18.53 12.47
N GLY A 603 -9.84 18.75 12.61
CA GLY A 603 -9.26 19.42 13.76
C GLY A 603 -9.88 20.80 14.05
N MET A 604 -10.03 21.62 13.01
CA MET A 604 -10.71 22.93 13.11
C MET A 604 -12.15 22.81 13.58
N TRP A 605 -12.90 21.84 13.05
CA TRP A 605 -14.31 21.67 13.40
C TRP A 605 -14.49 21.16 14.83
N VAL A 606 -13.63 20.23 15.27
CA VAL A 606 -13.62 19.72 16.64
C VAL A 606 -13.23 20.82 17.62
N GLU A 607 -12.21 21.63 17.31
CA GLU A 607 -11.81 22.76 18.17
C GLU A 607 -12.94 23.79 18.33
N LYS A 608 -13.64 24.12 17.23
CA LYS A 608 -14.83 24.98 17.28
C LYS A 608 -15.93 24.37 18.16
N PHE A 609 -16.18 23.06 18.05
CA PHE A 609 -17.16 22.36 18.88
C PHE A 609 -16.76 22.33 20.36
N ASN A 610 -15.47 22.14 20.64
CA ASN A 610 -14.90 22.09 21.99
C ASN A 610 -15.15 23.38 22.80
N SER A 611 -15.26 24.51 22.10
CA SER A 611 -15.62 25.80 22.71
C SER A 611 -17.06 25.84 23.25
N SER A 612 -17.93 24.95 22.76
CA SER A 612 -19.34 24.85 23.17
C SER A 612 -19.59 23.68 24.14
N ARG A 613 -18.95 22.53 23.90
CA ARG A 613 -19.05 21.34 24.75
C ARG A 613 -17.66 20.69 24.87
N PRO A 614 -17.17 20.39 26.08
CA PRO A 614 -15.85 19.79 26.25
C PRO A 614 -15.67 18.47 25.48
N VAL A 615 -14.58 18.40 24.73
CA VAL A 615 -14.13 17.22 23.97
C VAL A 615 -12.92 16.59 24.66
N GLU A 616 -12.98 15.28 24.84
CA GLU A 616 -11.84 14.47 25.27
C GLU A 616 -10.97 14.12 24.06
N TYR A 617 -9.77 14.71 23.99
CA TYR A 617 -8.76 14.37 22.99
C TYR A 617 -7.94 13.17 23.48
N VAL A 618 -8.01 12.04 22.79
CA VAL A 618 -7.25 10.83 23.15
C VAL A 618 -6.18 10.57 22.10
N HIS A 619 -4.94 10.95 22.42
CA HIS A 619 -3.78 10.70 21.57
C HIS A 619 -3.25 9.26 21.73
N SER A 620 -3.01 8.58 20.61
CA SER A 620 -2.39 7.25 20.60
C SER A 620 -1.55 7.01 19.35
N LEU A 621 -0.25 6.76 19.53
CA LEU A 621 0.67 6.35 18.46
C LEU A 621 0.33 4.97 17.85
N LYS A 622 -0.54 4.19 18.51
CA LYS A 622 -1.04 2.92 17.98
C LYS A 622 -1.98 3.12 16.79
N PHE A 623 -2.48 4.35 16.56
CA PHE A 623 -3.00 4.74 15.26
C PHE A 623 -1.80 5.05 14.34
N CYS A 624 -1.19 3.99 13.81
CA CYS A 624 0.09 4.09 13.12
C CYS A 624 -0.08 4.70 11.72
N GLN A 625 0.56 5.85 11.49
CA GLN A 625 0.42 6.60 10.25
C GLN A 625 1.44 6.20 9.15
N PHE A 626 2.56 5.56 9.52
CA PHE A 626 3.73 5.37 8.65
C PHE A 626 4.02 3.89 8.35
N GLY A 627 3.00 3.04 8.38
CA GLY A 627 3.15 1.60 8.16
C GLY A 627 2.51 0.80 9.29
N CYS A 628 3.34 0.03 10.00
CA CYS A 628 2.91 -0.86 11.07
C CYS A 628 3.92 -0.84 12.22
N ILE A 629 3.43 -0.88 13.46
CA ILE A 629 4.23 -1.04 14.69
C ILE A 629 3.66 -2.17 15.53
N GLU A 630 4.46 -2.80 16.38
CA GLU A 630 3.95 -3.84 17.29
C GLU A 630 2.80 -3.30 18.17
N ASP A 631 1.76 -4.12 18.34
CA ASP A 631 0.52 -3.75 19.03
C ASP A 631 -0.19 -2.49 18.50
N TYR A 632 -0.11 -2.27 17.18
CA TYR A 632 -0.91 -1.28 16.47
C TYR A 632 -2.43 -1.46 16.73
N ILE A 633 -3.19 -0.36 16.68
CA ILE A 633 -4.67 -0.33 16.60
C ILE A 633 -5.08 -0.19 15.15
N THR A 634 -4.45 0.74 14.44
CA THR A 634 -4.51 0.85 12.98
C THR A 634 -3.10 0.78 12.41
N ALA A 635 -2.96 0.20 11.22
CA ALA A 635 -1.73 0.20 10.44
C ALA A 635 -2.04 0.77 9.06
N HIS A 636 -1.42 1.90 8.72
CA HIS A 636 -1.62 2.62 7.45
C HIS A 636 -0.63 2.17 6.37
N TYR A 637 -0.83 2.57 5.10
CA TYR A 637 -0.01 2.18 3.95
C TYR A 637 0.09 0.66 3.77
N GLN A 638 -1.01 -0.05 4.05
CA GLN A 638 -1.11 -1.49 3.88
C GLN A 638 -1.69 -1.80 2.51
N SER A 639 -0.86 -2.35 1.65
CA SER A 639 -1.30 -2.91 0.37
C SER A 639 -2.34 -4.03 0.55
N PRO A 640 -3.06 -4.41 -0.53
CA PRO A 640 -3.96 -5.56 -0.51
C PRO A 640 -3.34 -6.83 0.09
N ARG A 641 -2.09 -7.17 -0.27
CA ARG A 641 -1.41 -8.35 0.24
C ARG A 641 -1.02 -8.22 1.71
N GLN A 642 -0.57 -7.04 2.15
CA GLN A 642 -0.29 -6.77 3.56
C GLN A 642 -1.55 -6.86 4.41
N MET A 643 -2.66 -6.30 3.94
CA MET A 643 -3.96 -6.34 4.62
C MET A 643 -4.38 -7.78 4.96
N ILE A 644 -4.23 -8.70 3.99
CA ILE A 644 -4.50 -10.14 4.17
C ILE A 644 -3.47 -10.79 5.11
N CYS A 645 -2.19 -10.44 4.98
CA CYS A 645 -1.15 -10.97 5.85
C CYS A 645 -1.38 -10.59 7.32
N LEU A 646 -1.66 -9.31 7.60
CA LEU A 646 -1.95 -8.80 8.95
C LEU A 646 -3.16 -9.52 9.54
N TRP A 647 -4.21 -9.73 8.73
CA TRP A 647 -5.39 -10.48 9.14
C TRP A 647 -5.08 -11.93 9.53
N ASN A 648 -4.33 -12.63 8.69
CA ASN A 648 -3.97 -14.02 8.94
C ASN A 648 -3.13 -14.17 10.20
N LYS A 649 -2.13 -13.31 10.40
CA LYS A 649 -1.33 -13.29 11.62
C LYS A 649 -2.19 -13.02 12.85
N LEU A 650 -3.07 -12.01 12.80
CA LEU A 650 -3.97 -11.68 13.90
C LEU A 650 -4.88 -12.86 14.26
N ARG A 651 -5.43 -13.57 13.26
CA ARG A 651 -6.28 -14.76 13.47
C ARG A 651 -5.52 -15.97 14.03
N GLN A 652 -4.33 -16.24 13.52
CA GLN A 652 -3.56 -17.44 13.88
C GLN A 652 -2.82 -17.28 15.22
N GLN A 653 -2.23 -16.11 15.46
CA GLN A 653 -1.37 -15.85 16.63
C GLN A 653 -2.15 -15.20 17.78
N GLY A 654 -3.35 -14.66 17.50
CA GLY A 654 -4.13 -13.88 18.45
C GLY A 654 -3.45 -12.56 18.85
N LYS A 655 -2.37 -12.17 18.15
CA LYS A 655 -1.57 -10.98 18.45
C LYS A 655 -1.38 -10.12 17.19
N PRO A 656 -1.43 -8.79 17.33
CA PRO A 656 -1.15 -7.84 16.25
C PRO A 656 0.36 -7.79 15.96
N SER A 657 0.79 -8.45 14.88
CA SER A 657 2.19 -8.46 14.45
C SER A 657 2.30 -7.99 13.00
N CYS A 658 3.34 -7.20 12.73
CA CYS A 658 3.50 -6.60 11.42
C CYS A 658 3.94 -7.62 10.36
N CYS A 659 3.57 -7.36 9.12
CA CYS A 659 4.03 -8.11 7.96
C CYS A 659 5.31 -7.48 7.43
N ASN A 660 6.38 -8.27 7.30
CA ASN A 660 7.70 -7.80 6.90
C ASN A 660 8.18 -6.64 7.78
N MET A 661 8.27 -6.84 9.11
CA MET A 661 9.01 -5.91 9.97
C MET A 661 10.42 -5.77 9.39
N ARG A 662 10.71 -4.59 8.83
CA ARG A 662 12.06 -4.18 8.50
C ARG A 662 12.46 -3.10 9.47
#